data_AF-A0A935N5S0-F1
#
_entry.id   AF-A0A935N5S0-F1
#
_cell.length_a   1.000
_cell.length_b   1.000
_cell.length_c   1.000
_cell.angle_alpha   90.00
_cell.angle_beta   90.00
_cell.angle_gamma   90.00
#
_symmetry.space_group_name_H-M   'P 1'
#
loop_
_entity.id
_entity.type
_entity.pdbx_description
1 polymer ?
#
loop_
_entity_poly.entity_id
_entity_poly.type
_entity_poly.pdbx_seq_one_letter_code
_entity_poly.pdbx_strand_id
1 'polypeptide(L)'
;MTSYSDVSFFPRIAKPLASYKKYWAARFGTAKFLPMSKKEMAALGWDSCDIILVTGDAYVDHPSFGMAVIGRMLEAQGFRVGIIAQPDWQSAEPFKALGKPNLFFGVTAGNMDSMINRYTADRKIRSDDAYTPGDVGGKRPDRAAIVYSQRCREAYKDVPIVLGGIEGSLRRIAHYDYWSDKVRRSIVVDAKSDLLLYGNAERAIVEIAHRLAAKEPITSITDVRGTAFVQRTNREGWVEIDSSSVDEIGRVDQHVNPYMMSADLARAQGGACVQDPDAADAPVGLMDGKTKPIQFVPNPALKTSLTHKNNLVKTDKDKTVIRLPSYEQVKSDPVLYAHASRVLHLETNPGNARALVQAHGEGTTAKDVWINPPPIPLTTAEMDYVFDLPYARSPHPAYADANGSHDHATKIPAWEMIRFSVNIMRGCFGGCTFCSITEHEGRIIQSRSEESVIKEVEAIRDTVKGFTGTISDLGGPTANMYRLGCKTPEIEAACRKPSCVYPGICQNLTTSHDPLIHMYRRARALKGVKKILIGSGLRYDLAVKSPEYVKELVTHHVGGYLKIAPEHTEQGPLTKMMKPGIGTYDKFKTLFEKYSLEAGKKQYLIPYFIAAHPGTSDEDMMHLAVWLKKNGFRADQVQTFYPSPMATATAMYHTGKNPLRKITRESESVDIVRGDKRRRLHKAFLRYHDATNWPLLREALKSMGRADLIGNGKHHLIPTFQPLVKTGASTTAASSKPKKGNIQTQHTGLPPRDNGGKGFKGGKTRK
;
A
#
# COMPACT_ATOMS: atom_id res chain seq x y z
N MET A 1 -4.06 31.33 -20.85
CA MET A 1 -4.90 30.30 -20.19
C MET A 1 -4.43 28.93 -20.64
N THR A 2 -3.49 28.35 -19.92
CA THR A 2 -3.09 26.95 -20.05
C THR A 2 -3.32 26.35 -18.67
N SER A 3 -4.50 25.75 -18.48
CA SER A 3 -4.70 24.87 -17.33
C SER A 3 -3.63 23.79 -17.44
N TYR A 4 -2.81 23.64 -16.40
CA TYR A 4 -1.92 22.50 -16.29
C TYR A 4 -2.81 21.26 -16.22
N SER A 5 -3.07 20.69 -17.38
CA SER A 5 -3.75 19.43 -17.58
C SER A 5 -3.03 18.35 -16.78
N ASP A 6 -3.83 17.44 -16.25
CA ASP A 6 -3.44 16.34 -15.39
C ASP A 6 -2.05 15.74 -15.69
N VAL A 7 -1.27 15.46 -14.65
CA VAL A 7 0.16 15.11 -14.80
C VAL A 7 0.38 13.64 -15.10
N SER A 8 -0.66 12.85 -14.87
CA SER A 8 -0.86 11.58 -15.56
C SER A 8 -1.85 11.85 -16.68
N PHE A 9 -1.35 11.91 -17.91
CA PHE A 9 -2.17 12.02 -19.12
C PHE A 9 -2.91 10.71 -19.45
N PHE A 10 -2.98 9.78 -18.50
CA PHE A 10 -3.66 8.50 -18.65
C PHE A 10 -5.06 8.72 -19.22
N PRO A 11 -5.45 8.01 -20.30
CA PRO A 11 -6.78 8.13 -20.86
C PRO A 11 -7.80 7.61 -19.83
N ARG A 12 -8.41 8.53 -19.09
CA ARG A 12 -9.43 8.24 -18.09
C ARG A 12 -10.80 8.18 -18.77
N ILE A 13 -11.05 7.08 -19.47
CA ILE A 13 -12.37 6.74 -20.02
C ILE A 13 -13.24 6.24 -18.86
N ALA A 14 -13.57 7.13 -17.93
CA ALA A 14 -14.39 6.85 -16.76
C ALA A 14 -15.43 7.94 -16.57
N LYS A 15 -16.63 7.55 -16.16
CA LYS A 15 -17.71 8.49 -15.85
C LYS A 15 -17.28 9.42 -14.69
N PRO A 16 -17.33 10.76 -14.88
CA PRO A 16 -16.93 11.69 -13.83
C PRO A 16 -17.77 11.54 -12.55
N LEU A 17 -17.14 11.64 -11.37
CA LEU A 17 -17.83 11.46 -10.08
C LEU A 17 -19.04 12.39 -9.88
N ALA A 18 -18.95 13.63 -10.36
CA ALA A 18 -20.01 14.64 -10.21
C ALA A 18 -21.13 14.53 -11.27
N SER A 19 -21.01 13.62 -12.25
CA SER A 19 -21.94 13.55 -13.40
C SER A 19 -23.20 12.73 -13.15
N TYR A 20 -23.27 11.98 -12.04
CA TYR A 20 -24.45 11.18 -11.71
C TYR A 20 -25.60 12.08 -11.29
N LYS A 21 -26.82 11.73 -11.72
CA LYS A 21 -28.03 12.36 -11.19
C LYS A 21 -28.10 12.04 -9.69
N LYS A 22 -28.14 13.08 -8.87
CA LYS A 22 -28.24 12.90 -7.41
C LYS A 22 -29.47 12.08 -7.05
N TYR A 23 -29.31 11.21 -6.07
CA TYR A 23 -30.39 10.44 -5.49
C TYR A 23 -31.43 11.36 -4.83
N TRP A 24 -32.69 10.93 -4.77
CA TRP A 24 -33.82 11.77 -4.37
C TRP A 24 -33.66 12.38 -2.96
N ALA A 25 -32.93 11.69 -2.08
CA ALA A 25 -32.73 12.11 -0.70
C ALA A 25 -31.77 13.30 -0.56
N ALA A 26 -31.16 13.78 -1.65
CA ALA A 26 -30.41 15.04 -1.68
C ALA A 26 -31.22 16.25 -1.20
N ARG A 27 -32.57 16.17 -1.22
CA ARG A 27 -33.49 17.20 -0.71
C ARG A 27 -33.33 17.49 0.78
N PHE A 28 -32.78 16.56 1.57
CA PHE A 28 -32.53 16.76 3.00
C PHE A 28 -31.28 17.60 3.29
N GLY A 29 -30.50 17.94 2.26
CA GLY A 29 -29.25 18.70 2.42
C GLY A 29 -28.10 17.86 2.96
N THR A 30 -27.03 18.55 3.36
CA THR A 30 -25.79 17.93 3.88
C THR A 30 -25.79 17.94 5.41
N ALA A 31 -25.49 16.81 6.04
CA ALA A 31 -25.35 16.72 7.47
C ALA A 31 -24.02 17.32 7.96
N LYS A 32 -24.02 17.97 9.13
CA LYS A 32 -22.78 18.47 9.74
C LYS A 32 -21.81 17.33 10.08
N PHE A 33 -22.35 16.23 10.58
CA PHE A 33 -21.69 14.93 10.75
C PHE A 33 -22.66 13.87 10.23
N LEU A 34 -22.13 12.79 9.63
CA LEU A 34 -22.97 11.65 9.29
C LEU A 34 -23.51 11.02 10.58
N PRO A 35 -24.82 10.72 10.67
CA PRO A 35 -25.43 10.26 11.91
C PRO A 35 -24.87 8.92 12.38
N MET A 36 -24.59 8.85 13.68
CA MET A 36 -24.22 7.65 14.42
C MET A 36 -25.36 7.11 15.31
N SER A 37 -26.48 7.82 15.40
CA SER A 37 -27.65 7.38 16.17
C SER A 37 -28.98 7.73 15.49
N LYS A 38 -30.06 7.01 15.86
CA LYS A 38 -31.43 7.34 15.42
C LYS A 38 -31.88 8.73 15.83
N LYS A 39 -31.38 9.26 16.96
CA LYS A 39 -31.67 10.63 17.41
C LYS A 39 -31.11 11.66 16.43
N GLU A 40 -29.90 11.44 15.94
CA GLU A 40 -29.27 12.30 14.93
C GLU A 40 -29.95 12.16 13.57
N MET A 41 -30.36 10.95 13.18
CA MET A 41 -31.19 10.74 11.98
C MET A 41 -32.50 11.53 12.06
N ALA A 42 -33.20 11.48 13.19
CA ALA A 42 -34.44 12.23 13.39
C ALA A 42 -34.22 13.75 13.30
N ALA A 43 -33.09 14.26 13.82
CA ALA A 43 -32.73 15.66 13.69
C ALA A 43 -32.46 16.09 12.23
N LEU A 44 -32.07 15.16 11.36
CA LEU A 44 -31.92 15.36 9.91
C LEU A 44 -33.23 15.10 9.14
N GLY A 45 -34.31 14.70 9.82
CA GLY A 45 -35.57 14.32 9.20
C GLY A 45 -35.54 12.97 8.49
N TRP A 46 -34.60 12.08 8.86
CA TRP A 46 -34.43 10.77 8.23
C TRP A 46 -35.15 9.67 9.03
N ASP A 47 -35.96 8.87 8.34
CA ASP A 47 -36.61 7.67 8.87
C ASP A 47 -35.69 6.43 8.82
N SER A 48 -34.77 6.40 7.86
CA SER A 48 -33.86 5.29 7.56
C SER A 48 -32.58 5.80 6.89
N CYS A 49 -31.51 5.02 6.97
CA CYS A 49 -30.32 5.22 6.15
C CYS A 49 -30.44 4.43 4.84
N ASP A 50 -29.98 4.99 3.73
CA ASP A 50 -29.85 4.23 2.50
C ASP A 50 -28.62 3.32 2.56
N ILE A 51 -27.54 3.82 3.15
CA ILE A 51 -26.27 3.11 3.30
C ILE A 51 -25.78 3.28 4.74
N ILE A 52 -25.31 2.20 5.35
CA ILE A 52 -24.66 2.24 6.67
C ILE A 52 -23.22 1.78 6.53
N LEU A 53 -22.28 2.63 6.97
CA LEU A 53 -20.87 2.29 7.01
C LEU A 53 -20.49 1.79 8.40
N VAL A 54 -19.85 0.62 8.46
CA VAL A 54 -19.35 0.01 9.70
C VAL A 54 -17.83 0.05 9.67
N THR A 55 -17.21 0.64 10.70
CA THR A 55 -15.77 0.88 10.75
C THR A 55 -15.16 0.46 12.09
N GLY A 56 -13.92 -0.04 12.06
CA GLY A 56 -13.13 -0.37 13.25
C GLY A 56 -12.43 0.82 13.90
N ASP A 57 -12.48 2.00 13.29
CA ASP A 57 -11.95 3.24 13.84
C ASP A 57 -13.05 4.12 14.44
N ALA A 58 -12.68 5.02 15.35
CA ALA A 58 -13.57 6.10 15.75
C ALA A 58 -13.98 6.97 14.55
N TYR A 59 -15.21 7.48 14.54
CA TYR A 59 -15.64 8.40 13.49
C TYR A 59 -14.96 9.77 13.66
N VAL A 60 -13.96 10.02 12.82
CA VAL A 60 -13.34 11.33 12.62
C VAL A 60 -13.67 11.79 11.21
N ASP A 61 -14.39 12.91 11.10
CA ASP A 61 -14.86 13.43 9.82
C ASP A 61 -13.77 14.27 9.16
N HIS A 62 -12.77 13.60 8.58
CA HIS A 62 -11.56 14.21 8.02
C HIS A 62 -11.18 13.54 6.69
N PRO A 63 -10.64 14.29 5.70
CA PRO A 63 -10.23 13.72 4.40
C PRO A 63 -9.06 12.72 4.46
N SER A 64 -8.49 12.46 5.65
CA SER A 64 -7.45 11.45 5.88
C SER A 64 -8.00 10.15 6.46
N PHE A 65 -9.30 10.08 6.70
CA PHE A 65 -10.01 8.92 7.23
C PHE A 65 -10.87 8.31 6.12
N GLY A 66 -10.54 7.09 5.68
CA GLY A 66 -11.16 6.48 4.51
C GLY A 66 -12.68 6.35 4.61
N MET A 67 -13.23 5.99 5.78
CA MET A 67 -14.68 5.91 5.97
C MET A 67 -15.38 7.27 5.87
N ALA A 68 -14.72 8.36 6.28
CA ALA A 68 -15.25 9.71 6.13
C ALA A 68 -15.27 10.13 4.67
N VAL A 69 -14.18 9.87 3.92
CA VAL A 69 -14.12 10.12 2.47
C VAL A 69 -15.23 9.38 1.73
N ILE A 70 -15.40 8.07 1.98
CA ILE A 70 -16.45 7.27 1.33
C ILE A 70 -17.84 7.72 1.76
N GLY A 71 -18.05 8.02 3.05
CA GLY A 71 -19.33 8.50 3.55
C GLY A 71 -19.75 9.84 2.96
N ARG A 72 -18.84 10.82 2.92
CA ARG A 72 -19.07 12.13 2.30
C ARG A 72 -19.24 12.04 0.79
N MET A 73 -18.50 11.15 0.12
CA MET A 73 -18.67 10.89 -1.31
C MET A 73 -20.08 10.37 -1.61
N LEU A 74 -20.60 9.42 -0.82
CA LEU A 74 -21.97 8.90 -0.96
C LEU A 74 -23.04 9.95 -0.62
N GLU A 75 -22.85 10.74 0.43
CA GLU A 75 -23.74 11.86 0.77
C GLU A 75 -23.80 12.90 -0.36
N ALA A 76 -22.65 13.21 -0.98
CA ALA A 76 -22.58 14.13 -2.11
C ALA A 76 -23.35 13.65 -3.36
N GLN A 77 -23.54 12.33 -3.48
CA GLN A 77 -24.40 11.70 -4.48
C GLN A 77 -25.89 11.75 -4.11
N GLY A 78 -26.25 12.24 -2.92
CA GLY A 78 -27.62 12.39 -2.44
C GLY A 78 -28.15 11.25 -1.59
N PHE A 79 -27.30 10.30 -1.18
CA PHE A 79 -27.71 9.18 -0.31
C PHE A 79 -27.71 9.58 1.16
N ARG A 80 -28.62 8.99 1.95
CA ARG A 80 -28.59 9.10 3.42
C ARG A 80 -27.63 8.08 3.99
N VAL A 81 -26.51 8.55 4.52
CA VAL A 81 -25.42 7.69 4.99
C VAL A 81 -25.29 7.77 6.49
N GLY A 82 -25.32 6.62 7.18
CA GLY A 82 -25.04 6.52 8.62
C GLY A 82 -23.71 5.82 8.90
N ILE A 83 -23.14 6.04 10.08
CA ILE A 83 -21.88 5.40 10.52
C ILE A 83 -22.09 4.64 11.83
N ILE A 84 -21.66 3.39 11.87
CA ILE A 84 -21.49 2.59 13.09
C ILE A 84 -19.97 2.42 13.32
N ALA A 85 -19.44 3.18 14.29
CA ALA A 85 -18.02 3.18 14.62
C ALA A 85 -17.74 2.32 15.86
N GLN A 86 -16.76 1.42 15.74
CA GLN A 86 -16.30 0.51 16.79
C GLN A 86 -17.44 -0.23 17.53
N PRO A 87 -18.38 -0.87 16.80
CA PRO A 87 -19.45 -1.62 17.46
C PRO A 87 -18.86 -2.80 18.24
N ASP A 88 -19.48 -3.09 19.40
CA ASP A 88 -19.19 -4.33 20.11
C ASP A 88 -19.61 -5.52 19.24
N TRP A 89 -18.64 -6.40 18.95
CA TRP A 89 -18.79 -7.53 18.04
C TRP A 89 -19.20 -8.82 18.75
N GLN A 90 -19.41 -8.79 20.07
CA GLN A 90 -19.88 -9.95 20.81
C GLN A 90 -21.34 -10.31 20.48
N SER A 91 -22.13 -9.36 19.96
CA SER A 91 -23.50 -9.58 19.50
C SER A 91 -23.81 -8.79 18.21
N ALA A 92 -24.94 -9.12 17.56
CA ALA A 92 -25.42 -8.38 16.39
C ALA A 92 -26.23 -7.10 16.75
N GLU A 93 -26.61 -6.90 18.02
CA GLU A 93 -27.45 -5.78 18.43
C GLU A 93 -26.82 -4.40 18.16
N PRO A 94 -25.52 -4.15 18.42
CA PRO A 94 -24.87 -2.89 18.07
C PRO A 94 -24.93 -2.55 16.58
N PHE A 95 -25.01 -3.57 15.71
CA PHE A 95 -25.10 -3.39 14.25
C PHE A 95 -26.52 -3.02 13.79
N LYS A 96 -27.53 -3.11 14.68
CA LYS A 96 -28.91 -2.68 14.44
C LYS A 96 -29.18 -1.24 14.91
N ALA A 97 -28.19 -0.55 15.48
CA ALA A 97 -28.35 0.76 16.10
C ALA A 97 -29.04 1.80 15.20
N LEU A 98 -28.74 1.80 13.90
CA LEU A 98 -29.33 2.71 12.90
C LEU A 98 -30.53 2.12 12.14
N GLY A 99 -30.92 0.88 12.43
CA GLY A 99 -31.94 0.15 11.66
C GLY A 99 -31.39 -0.56 10.42
N LYS A 100 -32.29 -1.01 9.55
CA LYS A 100 -31.96 -1.69 8.29
C LYS A 100 -31.61 -0.64 7.22
N PRO A 101 -30.46 -0.74 6.53
CA PRO A 101 -30.18 0.14 5.40
C PRO A 101 -31.02 -0.24 4.18
N ASN A 102 -31.38 0.75 3.36
CA ASN A 102 -32.20 0.51 2.16
C ASN A 102 -31.42 -0.14 1.00
N LEU A 103 -30.10 0.10 0.92
CA LEU A 103 -29.25 -0.37 -0.18
C LEU A 103 -28.24 -1.42 0.28
N PHE A 104 -27.31 -1.08 1.18
CA PHE A 104 -26.25 -2.01 1.62
C PHE A 104 -25.53 -1.57 2.91
N PHE A 105 -24.81 -2.51 3.52
CA PHE A 105 -23.78 -2.24 4.53
C PHE A 105 -22.41 -2.10 3.86
N GLY A 106 -21.71 -0.98 4.11
CA GLY A 106 -20.31 -0.80 3.75
C GLY A 106 -19.41 -1.14 4.93
N VAL A 107 -18.55 -2.16 4.83
CA VAL A 107 -17.75 -2.66 5.97
C VAL A 107 -16.26 -2.38 5.76
N THR A 108 -15.57 -1.89 6.79
CA THR A 108 -14.12 -1.70 6.81
C THR A 108 -13.54 -1.95 8.20
N ALA A 109 -12.28 -2.39 8.27
CA ALA A 109 -11.53 -2.51 9.52
C ALA A 109 -11.01 -1.15 10.05
N GLY A 110 -11.11 -0.08 9.23
CA GLY A 110 -10.57 1.24 9.51
C GLY A 110 -9.39 1.60 8.58
N ASN A 111 -8.63 2.62 8.98
CA ASN A 111 -7.45 3.12 8.27
C ASN A 111 -6.19 2.26 8.51
N MET A 112 -6.24 1.34 9.47
CA MET A 112 -5.15 0.40 9.74
C MET A 112 -5.71 -1.02 9.86
N ASP A 113 -4.90 -1.99 9.44
CA ASP A 113 -5.21 -3.41 9.61
C ASP A 113 -5.42 -3.75 11.10
N SER A 114 -6.51 -4.46 11.41
CA SER A 114 -6.88 -4.75 12.81
C SER A 114 -5.82 -5.55 13.57
N MET A 115 -5.07 -6.41 12.88
CA MET A 115 -4.00 -7.19 13.51
C MET A 115 -2.76 -6.33 13.77
N ILE A 116 -2.38 -5.44 12.85
CA ILE A 116 -1.25 -4.51 13.05
C ILE A 116 -1.55 -3.49 14.16
N ASN A 117 -2.83 -3.12 14.30
CA ASN A 117 -3.29 -2.28 15.38
C ASN A 117 -3.07 -2.96 16.74
N ARG A 118 -3.61 -4.17 16.90
CA ARG A 118 -3.60 -4.87 18.19
C ARG A 118 -2.24 -5.50 18.53
N TYR A 119 -1.43 -5.86 17.54
CA TYR A 119 -0.19 -6.59 17.75
C TYR A 119 1.02 -5.88 17.12
N THR A 120 2.18 -6.06 17.75
CA THR A 120 3.49 -5.69 17.18
C THR A 120 3.94 -6.73 16.15
N ALA A 121 4.92 -6.38 15.31
CA ALA A 121 5.52 -7.33 14.34
C ALA A 121 6.13 -8.58 15.01
N ASP A 122 6.47 -8.49 16.30
CA ASP A 122 6.97 -9.59 17.13
C ASP A 122 5.82 -10.32 17.88
N ARG A 123 4.56 -10.18 17.43
CA ARG A 123 3.34 -10.81 17.97
C ARG A 123 2.98 -10.45 19.42
N LYS A 124 3.55 -9.38 19.98
CA LYS A 124 3.15 -8.85 21.29
C LYS A 124 1.92 -7.97 21.18
N ILE A 125 0.98 -8.11 22.12
CA ILE A 125 -0.23 -7.29 22.20
C ILE A 125 0.12 -5.86 22.61
N ARG A 126 -0.54 -4.88 21.99
CA ARG A 126 -0.50 -3.47 22.35
C ARG A 126 -1.59 -3.14 23.37
N SER A 127 -1.28 -2.24 24.30
CA SER A 127 -2.26 -1.70 25.26
C SER A 127 -3.03 -0.49 24.71
N ASP A 128 -2.52 0.10 23.63
CA ASP A 128 -2.94 1.35 23.01
C ASP A 128 -3.55 1.12 21.60
N ASP A 129 -4.46 2.03 21.21
CA ASP A 129 -5.03 2.09 19.86
C ASP A 129 -5.21 3.55 19.43
N ALA A 130 -4.31 4.02 18.55
CA ALA A 130 -4.25 5.40 18.10
C ALA A 130 -5.52 5.90 17.38
N TYR A 131 -6.41 5.00 16.95
CA TYR A 131 -7.66 5.34 16.25
C TYR A 131 -8.90 5.21 17.16
N THR A 132 -8.71 4.98 18.45
CA THR A 132 -9.76 4.87 19.47
C THR A 132 -9.74 6.10 20.38
N PRO A 133 -10.90 6.60 20.85
CA PRO A 133 -10.93 7.72 21.80
C PRO A 133 -10.26 7.32 23.11
N GLY A 134 -9.36 8.17 23.60
CA GLY A 134 -8.59 7.94 24.82
C GLY A 134 -7.44 6.94 24.66
N ASP A 135 -7.06 6.60 23.43
CA ASP A 135 -5.97 5.67 23.12
C ASP A 135 -6.18 4.26 23.73
N VAL A 136 -7.45 3.86 23.90
CA VAL A 136 -7.81 2.62 24.58
C VAL A 136 -7.71 1.42 23.64
N GLY A 137 -6.84 0.45 23.97
CA GLY A 137 -6.75 -0.80 23.24
C GLY A 137 -7.99 -1.71 23.38
N GLY A 138 -8.18 -2.60 22.42
CA GLY A 138 -9.18 -3.68 22.51
C GLY A 138 -10.62 -3.28 22.16
N LYS A 139 -10.84 -2.16 21.46
CA LYS A 139 -12.16 -1.74 20.94
C LYS A 139 -12.51 -2.27 19.55
N ARG A 140 -11.63 -3.07 18.93
CA ARG A 140 -11.87 -3.74 17.65
C ARG A 140 -11.50 -5.23 17.72
N PRO A 141 -12.21 -6.12 17.01
CA PRO A 141 -11.85 -7.53 16.92
C PRO A 141 -10.61 -7.76 16.05
N ASP A 142 -9.97 -8.91 16.24
CA ASP A 142 -9.00 -9.43 15.29
C ASP A 142 -9.69 -9.78 13.98
N ARG A 143 -9.10 -9.36 12.85
CA ARG A 143 -9.69 -9.50 11.51
C ARG A 143 -11.07 -8.85 11.43
N ALA A 144 -11.13 -7.58 11.85
CA ALA A 144 -12.37 -6.83 12.02
C ALA A 144 -13.26 -6.83 10.77
N ALA A 145 -12.67 -6.79 9.57
CA ALA A 145 -13.43 -6.84 8.32
C ALA A 145 -14.31 -8.11 8.21
N ILE A 146 -13.78 -9.27 8.62
CA ILE A 146 -14.49 -10.55 8.60
C ILE A 146 -15.59 -10.55 9.67
N VAL A 147 -15.24 -10.21 10.90
CA VAL A 147 -16.15 -10.25 12.05
C VAL A 147 -17.32 -9.28 11.84
N TYR A 148 -17.05 -8.05 11.43
CA TYR A 148 -18.10 -7.06 11.19
C TYR A 148 -19.03 -7.45 10.04
N SER A 149 -18.49 -8.04 8.95
CA SER A 149 -19.32 -8.54 7.86
C SER A 149 -20.28 -9.65 8.34
N GLN A 150 -19.78 -10.57 9.15
CA GLN A 150 -20.61 -11.65 9.72
C GLN A 150 -21.70 -11.10 10.66
N ARG A 151 -21.37 -10.11 11.50
CA ARG A 151 -22.37 -9.46 12.37
C ARG A 151 -23.40 -8.63 11.60
N CYS A 152 -23.01 -7.96 10.52
CA CYS A 152 -23.96 -7.29 9.63
C CYS A 152 -24.92 -8.31 9.00
N ARG A 153 -24.42 -9.47 8.56
CA ARG A 153 -25.23 -10.55 7.99
C ARG A 153 -26.19 -11.14 9.03
N GLU A 154 -25.75 -11.28 10.27
CA GLU A 154 -26.58 -11.74 11.39
C GLU A 154 -27.66 -10.71 11.74
N ALA A 155 -27.34 -9.42 11.73
CA ALA A 155 -28.28 -8.35 11.98
C ALA A 155 -29.38 -8.27 10.90
N TYR A 156 -29.01 -8.34 9.63
CA TYR A 156 -29.93 -8.33 8.50
C TYR A 156 -29.45 -9.22 7.35
N LYS A 157 -30.07 -10.41 7.22
CA LYS A 157 -29.65 -11.45 6.27
C LYS A 157 -29.71 -11.01 4.80
N ASP A 158 -30.77 -10.28 4.42
CA ASP A 158 -31.08 -9.94 3.02
C ASP A 158 -30.40 -8.64 2.54
N VAL A 159 -29.62 -7.98 3.40
CA VAL A 159 -28.94 -6.74 3.04
C VAL A 159 -27.59 -7.06 2.39
N PRO A 160 -27.28 -6.50 1.21
CA PRO A 160 -25.96 -6.65 0.61
C PRO A 160 -24.82 -6.11 1.49
N ILE A 161 -23.67 -6.78 1.46
CA ILE A 161 -22.45 -6.39 2.17
C ILE A 161 -21.37 -6.03 1.16
N VAL A 162 -21.02 -4.75 1.12
CA VAL A 162 -19.91 -4.21 0.32
C VAL A 162 -18.71 -4.02 1.24
N LEU A 163 -17.70 -4.86 1.08
CA LEU A 163 -16.47 -4.84 1.88
C LEU A 163 -15.43 -3.91 1.25
N GLY A 164 -14.63 -3.23 2.08
CA GLY A 164 -13.53 -2.38 1.60
C GLY A 164 -12.44 -2.14 2.64
N GLY A 165 -11.63 -1.11 2.40
CA GLY A 165 -10.51 -0.72 3.26
C GLY A 165 -9.24 -1.56 3.04
N ILE A 166 -8.17 -1.20 3.74
CA ILE A 166 -6.85 -1.83 3.60
C ILE A 166 -6.93 -3.33 3.89
N GLU A 167 -7.62 -3.71 4.97
CA GLU A 167 -7.70 -5.11 5.39
C GLU A 167 -8.34 -6.02 4.34
N GLY A 168 -9.41 -5.54 3.67
CA GLY A 168 -10.07 -6.24 2.58
C GLY A 168 -9.28 -6.20 1.27
N SER A 169 -8.84 -5.01 0.86
CA SER A 169 -8.09 -4.78 -0.38
C SER A 169 -6.85 -5.67 -0.48
N LEU A 170 -6.10 -5.83 0.61
CA LEU A 170 -4.85 -6.61 0.63
C LEU A 170 -5.06 -8.13 0.79
N ARG A 171 -6.30 -8.60 0.91
CA ARG A 171 -6.65 -10.02 1.10
C ARG A 171 -7.63 -10.56 0.05
N ARG A 172 -7.71 -9.90 -1.11
CA ARG A 172 -8.63 -10.22 -2.20
C ARG A 172 -8.37 -11.56 -2.91
N ILE A 173 -7.18 -12.14 -2.76
CA ILE A 173 -6.82 -13.50 -3.18
C ILE A 173 -6.36 -14.34 -1.99
N ALA A 174 -6.06 -15.63 -2.23
CA ALA A 174 -5.29 -16.45 -1.32
C ALA A 174 -4.01 -15.72 -0.89
N HIS A 175 -3.78 -15.63 0.41
CA HIS A 175 -2.69 -14.85 0.99
C HIS A 175 -2.10 -15.55 2.20
N TYR A 176 -0.81 -15.38 2.40
CA TYR A 176 -0.12 -15.77 3.62
C TYR A 176 -0.50 -14.83 4.77
N ASP A 177 -0.99 -15.41 5.86
CA ASP A 177 -1.35 -14.71 7.09
C ASP A 177 -0.26 -14.95 8.15
N TYR A 178 0.57 -13.93 8.39
CA TYR A 178 1.69 -14.00 9.34
C TYR A 178 1.25 -14.37 10.76
N TRP A 179 0.04 -13.99 11.17
CA TRP A 179 -0.45 -14.21 12.53
C TRP A 179 -0.82 -15.67 12.80
N SER A 180 -1.37 -16.37 11.81
CA SER A 180 -1.69 -17.81 11.90
C SER A 180 -0.64 -18.72 11.27
N ASP A 181 0.39 -18.15 10.62
CA ASP A 181 1.43 -18.84 9.84
C ASP A 181 0.85 -19.82 8.80
N LYS A 182 -0.21 -19.39 8.12
CA LYS A 182 -0.96 -20.21 7.15
C LYS A 182 -1.34 -19.41 5.92
N VAL A 183 -1.50 -20.09 4.79
CA VAL A 183 -2.18 -19.53 3.62
C VAL A 183 -3.69 -19.59 3.85
N ARG A 184 -4.33 -18.43 3.88
CA ARG A 184 -5.79 -18.26 4.00
C ARG A 184 -6.43 -18.06 2.63
N ARG A 185 -7.72 -18.33 2.57
CA ARG A 185 -8.55 -18.05 1.38
C ARG A 185 -8.70 -16.54 1.19
N SER A 186 -9.28 -16.15 0.05
CA SER A 186 -9.68 -14.77 -0.18
C SER A 186 -10.65 -14.32 0.92
N ILE A 187 -10.50 -13.07 1.38
CA ILE A 187 -11.40 -12.47 2.37
C ILE A 187 -12.84 -12.40 1.87
N VAL A 188 -13.07 -12.36 0.55
CA VAL A 188 -14.41 -12.38 -0.03
C VAL A 188 -15.16 -13.66 0.38
N VAL A 189 -14.44 -14.78 0.43
CA VAL A 189 -14.99 -16.09 0.85
C VAL A 189 -15.14 -16.15 2.38
N ASP A 190 -14.11 -15.73 3.13
CA ASP A 190 -14.11 -15.81 4.61
C ASP A 190 -15.16 -14.87 5.24
N ALA A 191 -15.31 -13.66 4.71
CA ALA A 191 -16.26 -12.65 5.19
C ALA A 191 -17.69 -12.87 4.67
N LYS A 192 -17.87 -13.70 3.63
CA LYS A 192 -19.14 -13.85 2.89
C LYS A 192 -19.70 -12.49 2.43
N SER A 193 -18.81 -11.61 1.99
CA SER A 193 -19.19 -10.33 1.38
C SER A 193 -19.74 -10.58 -0.01
N ASP A 194 -20.75 -9.80 -0.42
CA ASP A 194 -21.32 -9.89 -1.76
C ASP A 194 -20.38 -9.25 -2.80
N LEU A 195 -19.70 -8.18 -2.41
CA LEU A 195 -18.73 -7.48 -3.26
C LEU A 195 -17.60 -6.88 -2.40
N LEU A 196 -16.35 -7.02 -2.84
CA LEU A 196 -15.19 -6.37 -2.25
C LEU A 196 -14.70 -5.26 -3.17
N LEU A 197 -14.52 -4.06 -2.62
CA LEU A 197 -13.86 -2.93 -3.29
C LEU A 197 -12.40 -2.86 -2.87
N TYR A 198 -11.52 -2.77 -3.86
CA TYR A 198 -10.08 -2.63 -3.64
C TYR A 198 -9.53 -1.46 -4.47
N GLY A 199 -8.39 -0.90 -4.06
CA GLY A 199 -7.92 0.34 -4.65
C GLY A 199 -8.57 1.59 -4.02
N ASN A 200 -8.46 2.73 -4.72
CA ASN A 200 -9.30 3.89 -4.46
C ASN A 200 -10.73 3.62 -4.96
N ALA A 201 -11.67 3.49 -4.03
CA ALA A 201 -12.98 2.92 -4.27
C ALA A 201 -14.07 3.96 -4.64
N GLU A 202 -13.76 5.26 -4.69
CA GLU A 202 -14.76 6.33 -4.88
C GLU A 202 -15.60 6.12 -6.15
N ARG A 203 -14.98 5.76 -7.28
CA ARG A 203 -15.72 5.48 -8.51
C ARG A 203 -16.61 4.26 -8.38
N ALA A 204 -16.06 3.18 -7.83
CA ALA A 204 -16.75 1.90 -7.75
C ALA A 204 -17.96 2.01 -6.82
N ILE A 205 -17.78 2.59 -5.62
CA ILE A 205 -18.85 2.72 -4.64
C ILE A 205 -19.99 3.62 -5.13
N VAL A 206 -19.68 4.69 -5.88
CA VAL A 206 -20.68 5.58 -6.48
C VAL A 206 -21.50 4.83 -7.55
N GLU A 207 -20.84 4.14 -8.48
CA GLU A 207 -21.52 3.36 -9.52
C GLU A 207 -22.41 2.27 -8.90
N ILE A 208 -21.89 1.52 -7.92
CA ILE A 208 -22.63 0.47 -7.23
C ILE A 208 -23.84 1.04 -6.48
N ALA A 209 -23.67 2.14 -5.75
CA ALA A 209 -24.78 2.75 -5.01
C ALA A 209 -25.91 3.19 -5.94
N HIS A 210 -25.60 3.79 -7.08
CA HIS A 210 -26.60 4.19 -8.08
C HIS A 210 -27.27 3.01 -8.76
N ARG A 211 -26.53 1.95 -9.09
CA ARG A 211 -27.11 0.72 -9.66
C ARG A 211 -28.04 0.00 -8.68
N LEU A 212 -27.62 -0.13 -7.41
CA LEU A 212 -28.49 -0.69 -6.35
C LEU A 212 -29.72 0.19 -6.12
N ALA A 213 -29.60 1.52 -6.18
CA ALA A 213 -30.72 2.44 -6.11
C ALA A 213 -31.69 2.30 -7.30
N ALA A 214 -31.18 1.90 -8.46
CA ALA A 214 -31.96 1.51 -9.64
C ALA A 214 -32.53 0.08 -9.55
N LYS A 215 -32.40 -0.59 -8.39
CA LYS A 215 -32.86 -1.95 -8.10
C LYS A 215 -32.15 -3.04 -8.92
N GLU A 216 -30.95 -2.77 -9.42
CA GLU A 216 -30.10 -3.81 -9.99
C GLU A 216 -29.64 -4.77 -8.87
N PRO A 217 -29.80 -6.09 -9.02
CA PRO A 217 -29.33 -7.04 -8.01
C PRO A 217 -27.80 -6.99 -7.88
N ILE A 218 -27.28 -6.99 -6.65
CA ILE A 218 -25.82 -6.91 -6.43
C ILE A 218 -25.05 -8.04 -7.13
N THR A 219 -25.64 -9.22 -7.27
CA THR A 219 -25.05 -10.39 -7.94
C THR A 219 -24.89 -10.21 -9.44
N SER A 220 -25.57 -9.25 -10.05
CA SER A 220 -25.45 -8.92 -11.48
C SER A 220 -24.37 -7.87 -11.77
N ILE A 221 -23.97 -7.09 -10.75
CA ILE A 221 -22.93 -6.06 -10.85
C ILE A 221 -21.55 -6.73 -10.88
N THR A 222 -21.08 -7.06 -12.07
CA THR A 222 -19.88 -7.88 -12.29
C THR A 222 -18.84 -7.22 -13.20
N ASP A 223 -19.10 -5.99 -13.65
CA ASP A 223 -18.36 -5.23 -14.65
C ASP A 223 -17.65 -3.98 -14.08
N VAL A 224 -17.85 -3.68 -12.80
CA VAL A 224 -17.25 -2.51 -12.15
C VAL A 224 -15.78 -2.77 -11.84
N ARG A 225 -14.89 -1.88 -12.29
CA ARG A 225 -13.44 -1.97 -12.01
C ARG A 225 -13.13 -1.76 -10.52
N GLY A 226 -12.06 -2.38 -10.03
CA GLY A 226 -11.68 -2.33 -8.62
C GLY A 226 -12.59 -3.17 -7.71
N THR A 227 -13.26 -4.18 -8.26
CA THR A 227 -14.15 -5.07 -7.51
C THR A 227 -13.68 -6.52 -7.53
N ALA A 228 -14.01 -7.27 -6.49
CA ALA A 228 -13.84 -8.70 -6.41
C ALA A 228 -15.08 -9.38 -5.82
N PHE A 229 -15.48 -10.52 -6.38
CA PHE A 229 -16.69 -11.25 -5.97
C PHE A 229 -16.53 -12.76 -6.23
N VAL A 230 -17.44 -13.54 -5.65
CA VAL A 230 -17.47 -15.00 -5.84
C VAL A 230 -18.44 -15.35 -6.97
N GLN A 231 -17.99 -16.17 -7.91
CA GLN A 231 -18.75 -16.70 -9.04
C GLN A 231 -18.68 -18.23 -9.07
N ARG A 232 -19.73 -18.89 -9.58
CA ARG A 232 -19.81 -20.37 -9.67
C ARG A 232 -19.61 -20.93 -11.08
N THR A 233 -19.84 -20.14 -12.10
CA THR A 233 -19.81 -20.57 -13.51
C THR A 233 -18.84 -19.74 -14.31
N ASN A 234 -18.17 -20.36 -15.28
CA ASN A 234 -17.34 -19.63 -16.24
C ASN A 234 -18.21 -18.62 -17.01
N ARG A 235 -17.67 -17.42 -17.19
CA ARG A 235 -18.39 -16.31 -17.84
C ARG A 235 -18.35 -16.50 -19.35
N GLU A 236 -19.51 -16.61 -19.99
CA GLU A 236 -19.60 -16.75 -21.44
C GLU A 236 -18.96 -15.55 -22.15
N GLY A 237 -18.22 -15.81 -23.23
CA GLY A 237 -17.56 -14.78 -24.03
C GLY A 237 -16.23 -14.23 -23.47
N TRP A 238 -15.71 -14.79 -22.37
CA TRP A 238 -14.37 -14.47 -21.86
C TRP A 238 -13.33 -15.49 -22.33
N VAL A 239 -12.15 -14.98 -22.67
CA VAL A 239 -10.96 -15.79 -22.97
C VAL A 239 -10.13 -15.93 -21.70
N GLU A 240 -9.89 -17.17 -21.30
CA GLU A 240 -9.07 -17.49 -20.15
C GLU A 240 -7.61 -17.77 -20.55
N ILE A 241 -6.68 -17.07 -19.93
CA ILE A 241 -5.25 -17.35 -20.00
C ILE A 241 -4.89 -18.19 -18.77
N ASP A 242 -4.53 -19.44 -18.98
CA ASP A 242 -4.11 -20.32 -17.90
C ASP A 242 -2.70 -19.94 -17.39
N SER A 243 -2.62 -19.62 -16.10
CA SER A 243 -1.36 -19.39 -15.37
C SER A 243 -1.31 -20.24 -14.09
N SER A 244 -2.01 -21.37 -14.08
CA SER A 244 -2.07 -22.30 -12.94
C SER A 244 -0.77 -23.09 -12.72
N SER A 245 0.10 -23.14 -13.73
CA SER A 245 1.45 -23.74 -13.66
C SER A 245 2.55 -22.68 -13.84
N VAL A 246 3.76 -23.02 -13.39
CA VAL A 246 4.95 -22.23 -13.72
C VAL A 246 5.24 -22.29 -15.22
N ASP A 247 5.73 -21.20 -15.77
CA ASP A 247 6.15 -21.14 -17.16
C ASP A 247 7.39 -22.03 -17.38
N GLU A 248 7.28 -23.08 -18.18
CA GLU A 248 8.43 -23.90 -18.57
C GLU A 248 9.31 -23.18 -19.61
N ILE A 249 10.61 -23.50 -19.63
CA ILE A 249 11.53 -23.00 -20.66
C ILE A 249 11.20 -23.78 -21.95
N GLY A 250 10.37 -23.19 -22.81
CA GLY A 250 10.07 -23.78 -24.11
C GLY A 250 11.28 -23.86 -25.02
N ARG A 251 11.23 -24.75 -26.01
CA ARG A 251 12.23 -24.86 -27.09
C ARG A 251 12.34 -23.51 -27.80
N VAL A 252 13.55 -22.96 -27.88
CA VAL A 252 13.84 -21.79 -28.74
C VAL A 252 13.55 -22.21 -30.17
N ASP A 253 12.61 -21.53 -30.83
CA ASP A 253 12.38 -21.78 -32.25
C ASP A 253 13.65 -21.41 -33.01
N GLN A 254 14.14 -22.34 -33.82
CA GLN A 254 15.19 -22.02 -34.77
C GLN A 254 14.65 -20.95 -35.72
N HIS A 255 15.35 -19.82 -35.79
CA HIS A 255 15.02 -18.78 -36.76
C HIS A 255 15.20 -19.37 -38.16
N VAL A 256 14.10 -19.52 -38.90
CA VAL A 256 14.18 -19.97 -40.30
C VAL A 256 14.88 -18.86 -41.08
N ASN A 257 16.05 -19.15 -41.63
CA ASN A 257 16.80 -18.19 -42.45
C ASN A 257 15.92 -17.77 -43.65
N PRO A 258 15.61 -16.48 -43.83
CA PRO A 258 14.77 -16.01 -44.93
C PRO A 258 15.35 -16.25 -46.33
N TYR A 259 16.62 -16.66 -46.43
CA TYR A 259 17.31 -16.99 -47.68
C TYR A 259 17.54 -18.50 -47.89
N MET A 260 17.02 -19.37 -47.01
CA MET A 260 17.07 -20.81 -47.27
C MET A 260 16.11 -21.14 -48.42
N MET A 261 16.65 -21.68 -49.51
CA MET A 261 15.86 -22.15 -50.64
C MET A 261 15.06 -23.39 -50.23
N SER A 262 13.89 -23.60 -50.82
CA SER A 262 12.99 -24.72 -50.50
C SER A 262 13.66 -26.09 -50.61
N ALA A 263 14.66 -26.21 -51.48
CA ALA A 263 15.50 -27.40 -51.67
C ALA A 263 16.39 -27.70 -50.46
N ASP A 264 16.99 -26.67 -49.83
CA ASP A 264 17.85 -26.82 -48.65
C ASP A 264 17.05 -27.27 -47.42
N LEU A 265 15.80 -26.79 -47.31
CA LEU A 265 14.89 -27.15 -46.23
C LEU A 265 14.45 -28.62 -46.33
N ALA A 266 14.18 -29.11 -47.54
CA ALA A 266 13.85 -30.51 -47.79
C ALA A 266 15.03 -31.43 -47.46
N ARG A 267 16.25 -31.04 -47.88
CA ARG A 267 17.48 -31.79 -47.60
C ARG A 267 17.79 -31.89 -46.11
N ALA A 268 17.57 -30.81 -45.35
CA ALA A 268 17.74 -30.79 -43.90
C ALA A 268 16.69 -31.62 -43.13
N GLN A 269 15.52 -31.87 -43.73
CA GLN A 269 14.44 -32.67 -43.16
C GLN A 269 14.41 -34.11 -43.68
N GLY A 270 15.42 -34.53 -44.43
CA GLY A 270 15.54 -35.90 -44.95
C GLY A 270 14.65 -36.21 -46.16
N GLY A 271 14.14 -35.19 -46.86
CA GLY A 271 13.34 -35.34 -48.08
C GLY A 271 14.10 -34.88 -49.34
N ALA A 272 13.77 -35.47 -50.48
CA ALA A 272 14.23 -35.02 -51.80
C ALA A 272 13.16 -34.15 -52.48
N CYS A 273 13.55 -33.01 -53.03
CA CYS A 273 12.69 -32.21 -53.91
C CYS A 273 12.67 -32.81 -55.33
N VAL A 274 11.51 -32.79 -55.98
CA VAL A 274 11.23 -33.41 -57.30
C VAL A 274 11.90 -32.67 -58.49
N GLN A 275 12.70 -31.63 -58.23
CA GLN A 275 13.46 -30.91 -59.25
C GLN A 275 14.90 -30.75 -58.78
N ASP A 276 15.64 -31.85 -58.81
CA ASP A 276 17.08 -31.87 -58.71
C ASP A 276 17.63 -32.06 -60.14
N PRO A 277 18.41 -31.11 -60.71
CA PRO A 277 18.92 -31.26 -62.07
C PRO A 277 20.00 -32.34 -62.23
N ASP A 278 20.49 -32.92 -61.12
CA ASP A 278 21.55 -33.94 -61.11
C ASP A 278 21.03 -35.39 -60.88
N ALA A 279 19.71 -35.61 -60.90
CA ALA A 279 19.14 -36.96 -60.81
C ALA A 279 18.84 -37.53 -62.21
N ALA A 280 19.86 -38.02 -62.90
CA ALA A 280 19.67 -38.90 -64.04
C ALA A 280 19.24 -40.30 -63.57
N ASP A 281 18.22 -40.84 -64.25
CA ASP A 281 17.71 -42.22 -64.21
C ASP A 281 16.93 -42.70 -62.96
N ALA A 282 15.61 -42.45 -62.98
CA ALA A 282 14.62 -43.37 -62.42
C ALA A 282 13.28 -43.28 -63.20
N PRO A 283 12.61 -44.42 -63.50
CA PRO A 283 11.47 -44.45 -64.42
C PRO A 283 10.21 -43.84 -63.81
N VAL A 284 9.47 -43.12 -64.65
CA VAL A 284 8.17 -42.50 -64.32
C VAL A 284 7.12 -43.59 -64.13
N GLY A 285 6.95 -44.05 -62.89
CA GLY A 285 5.84 -44.90 -62.47
C GLY A 285 4.63 -44.08 -62.08
N LEU A 286 3.59 -44.09 -62.94
CA LEU A 286 2.24 -43.66 -62.61
C LEU A 286 1.73 -44.41 -61.37
N MET A 287 1.45 -43.70 -60.27
CA MET A 287 0.73 -44.22 -59.11
C MET A 287 -0.41 -43.27 -58.73
N ASP A 288 -1.55 -43.60 -59.33
CA ASP A 288 -2.89 -43.72 -58.73
C ASP A 288 -3.51 -42.49 -58.03
N GLY A 289 -4.47 -41.89 -58.74
CA GLY A 289 -5.34 -40.82 -58.26
C GLY A 289 -6.33 -41.30 -57.19
N LYS A 290 -5.91 -41.23 -55.92
CA LYS A 290 -6.83 -41.20 -54.79
C LYS A 290 -6.80 -39.85 -54.09
N THR A 291 -7.69 -38.96 -54.51
CA THR A 291 -8.06 -37.75 -53.79
C THR A 291 -8.59 -38.16 -52.41
N LYS A 292 -7.76 -38.04 -51.36
CA LYS A 292 -8.23 -38.18 -49.98
C LYS A 292 -8.91 -36.88 -49.55
N PRO A 293 -10.19 -36.90 -49.13
CA PRO A 293 -10.81 -35.72 -48.55
C PRO A 293 -10.07 -35.38 -47.25
N ILE A 294 -9.49 -34.17 -47.17
CA ILE A 294 -9.00 -33.64 -45.91
C ILE A 294 -10.23 -33.23 -45.10
N GLN A 295 -10.60 -34.07 -44.14
CA GLN A 295 -11.69 -33.77 -43.24
C GLN A 295 -11.15 -32.88 -42.11
N PHE A 296 -11.49 -31.59 -42.14
CA PHE A 296 -11.18 -30.67 -41.06
C PHE A 296 -12.08 -30.99 -39.86
N VAL A 297 -11.58 -31.79 -38.93
CA VAL A 297 -12.23 -31.99 -37.64
C VAL A 297 -11.72 -30.88 -36.71
N PRO A 298 -12.60 -30.00 -36.19
CA PRO A 298 -12.16 -28.99 -35.22
C PRO A 298 -11.64 -29.71 -33.98
N ASN A 299 -10.33 -29.58 -33.72
CA ASN A 299 -9.71 -30.16 -32.53
C ASN A 299 -10.27 -29.47 -31.28
N PRO A 300 -11.00 -30.16 -30.39
CA PRO A 300 -11.53 -29.55 -29.17
C PRO A 300 -10.41 -29.07 -28.23
N ALA A 301 -9.19 -29.60 -28.34
CA ALA A 301 -8.02 -29.11 -27.58
C ALA A 301 -7.45 -27.77 -28.11
N LEU A 302 -7.81 -27.35 -29.33
CA LEU A 302 -7.41 -26.06 -29.90
C LEU A 302 -8.24 -24.87 -29.36
N LYS A 303 -9.33 -25.12 -28.59
CA LYS A 303 -10.05 -24.04 -27.89
C LYS A 303 -9.36 -23.58 -26.59
N THR A 304 -8.50 -24.41 -26.00
CA THR A 304 -7.85 -24.15 -24.71
C THR A 304 -6.35 -23.90 -24.79
N SER A 305 -5.72 -24.12 -25.94
CA SER A 305 -4.32 -23.76 -26.20
C SER A 305 -4.20 -22.65 -27.24
N LEU A 306 -4.46 -21.41 -26.81
CA LEU A 306 -4.12 -20.20 -27.59
C LEU A 306 -2.68 -19.74 -27.31
N THR A 307 -1.73 -20.69 -27.37
CA THR A 307 -0.30 -20.39 -27.52
C THR A 307 0.22 -20.96 -28.83
N HIS A 308 -0.39 -20.56 -29.95
CA HIS A 308 0.20 -20.79 -31.27
C HIS A 308 0.87 -19.53 -31.81
N LYS A 309 2.20 -19.66 -31.90
CA LYS A 309 3.17 -18.79 -32.56
C LYS A 309 2.69 -18.38 -33.97
N ASN A 310 2.70 -17.07 -34.23
CA ASN A 310 2.61 -16.40 -35.54
C ASN A 310 1.25 -15.97 -36.12
N ASN A 311 0.15 -15.95 -35.36
CA ASN A 311 -0.95 -15.01 -35.65
C ASN A 311 -1.65 -14.63 -34.36
N LEU A 312 -1.35 -13.43 -33.85
CA LEU A 312 -2.08 -12.81 -32.75
C LEU A 312 -3.53 -12.64 -33.20
N VAL A 313 -4.41 -13.59 -32.85
CA VAL A 313 -5.79 -13.21 -32.58
C VAL A 313 -5.65 -12.15 -31.49
N LYS A 314 -5.89 -10.89 -31.84
CA LYS A 314 -6.01 -9.80 -30.87
C LYS A 314 -7.19 -10.19 -29.97
N THR A 315 -6.92 -10.97 -28.94
CA THR A 315 -7.88 -11.24 -27.88
C THR A 315 -8.24 -9.89 -27.31
N ASP A 316 -9.53 -9.56 -27.33
CA ASP A 316 -10.04 -8.35 -26.72
C ASP A 316 -9.59 -8.32 -25.25
N LYS A 317 -8.77 -7.33 -24.89
CA LYS A 317 -8.16 -7.23 -23.56
C LYS A 317 -9.24 -7.13 -22.49
N ASP A 318 -10.36 -6.49 -22.82
CA ASP A 318 -11.48 -6.26 -21.92
C ASP A 318 -12.31 -7.52 -21.68
N LYS A 319 -12.09 -8.59 -22.47
CA LYS A 319 -12.71 -9.91 -22.29
C LYS A 319 -11.68 -11.01 -22.04
N THR A 320 -10.52 -10.65 -21.51
CA THR A 320 -9.45 -11.60 -21.16
C THR A 320 -9.27 -11.66 -19.64
N VAL A 321 -9.27 -12.88 -19.09
CA VAL A 321 -9.02 -13.15 -17.66
C VAL A 321 -7.82 -14.08 -17.49
N ILE A 322 -7.00 -13.87 -16.46
CA ILE A 322 -5.89 -14.77 -16.13
C ILE A 322 -6.31 -15.67 -14.97
N ARG A 323 -6.22 -16.98 -15.16
CA ARG A 323 -6.41 -17.98 -14.10
C ARG A 323 -5.14 -18.13 -13.28
N LEU A 324 -5.22 -17.75 -12.01
CA LEU A 324 -4.18 -17.97 -11.02
C LEU A 324 -4.22 -19.43 -10.53
N PRO A 325 -3.10 -19.96 -10.00
CA PRO A 325 -3.13 -21.23 -9.28
C PRO A 325 -4.18 -21.18 -8.16
N SER A 326 -4.93 -22.27 -8.01
CA SER A 326 -6.01 -22.40 -7.02
C SER A 326 -5.48 -22.21 -5.58
N TYR A 327 -6.39 -21.89 -4.65
CA TYR A 327 -6.05 -21.81 -3.24
C TYR A 327 -5.38 -23.08 -2.72
N GLU A 328 -5.90 -24.24 -3.13
CA GLU A 328 -5.42 -25.57 -2.79
C GLU A 328 -3.97 -25.79 -3.28
N GLN A 329 -3.66 -25.34 -4.51
CA GLN A 329 -2.31 -25.37 -5.07
C GLN A 329 -1.36 -24.41 -4.34
N VAL A 330 -1.72 -23.13 -4.15
CA VAL A 330 -0.79 -22.17 -3.50
C VAL A 330 -0.61 -22.42 -2.00
N LYS A 331 -1.55 -23.14 -1.37
CA LYS A 331 -1.41 -23.62 0.01
C LYS A 331 -0.39 -24.75 0.12
N SER A 332 -0.26 -25.59 -0.90
CA SER A 332 0.58 -26.80 -0.89
C SER A 332 1.94 -26.62 -1.58
N ASP A 333 2.03 -25.77 -2.60
CA ASP A 333 3.26 -25.52 -3.36
C ASP A 333 3.72 -24.04 -3.21
N PRO A 334 4.82 -23.78 -2.46
CA PRO A 334 5.38 -22.44 -2.32
C PRO A 334 5.84 -21.80 -3.63
N VAL A 335 6.23 -22.59 -4.63
CA VAL A 335 6.64 -22.06 -5.95
C VAL A 335 5.43 -21.51 -6.69
N LEU A 336 4.29 -22.21 -6.64
CA LEU A 336 3.03 -21.72 -7.21
C LEU A 336 2.52 -20.49 -6.47
N TYR A 337 2.72 -20.39 -5.15
CA TYR A 337 2.42 -19.15 -4.41
C TYR A 337 3.25 -17.97 -4.92
N ALA A 338 4.57 -18.16 -5.09
CA ALA A 338 5.45 -17.11 -5.60
C ALA A 338 5.09 -16.70 -7.04
N HIS A 339 4.72 -17.66 -7.89
CA HIS A 339 4.22 -17.43 -9.23
C HIS A 339 2.92 -16.62 -9.24
N ALA A 340 1.92 -17.03 -8.44
CA ALA A 340 0.66 -16.30 -8.30
C ALA A 340 0.89 -14.86 -7.83
N SER A 341 1.80 -14.66 -6.87
CA SER A 341 2.19 -13.33 -6.41
C SER A 341 2.79 -12.49 -7.53
N ARG A 342 3.70 -13.05 -8.34
CA ARG A 342 4.28 -12.34 -9.48
C ARG A 342 3.22 -11.91 -10.49
N VAL A 343 2.34 -12.83 -10.90
CA VAL A 343 1.28 -12.54 -11.87
C VAL A 343 0.38 -11.41 -11.37
N LEU A 344 -0.04 -11.46 -10.10
CA LEU A 344 -0.82 -10.40 -9.47
C LEU A 344 -0.15 -9.02 -9.59
N HIS A 345 1.15 -8.92 -9.26
CA HIS A 345 1.85 -7.64 -9.25
C HIS A 345 2.08 -7.07 -10.66
N LEU A 346 2.07 -7.91 -11.70
CA LEU A 346 2.10 -7.48 -13.09
C LEU A 346 0.77 -6.86 -13.56
N GLU A 347 -0.35 -7.24 -12.96
CA GLU A 347 -1.70 -6.77 -13.28
C GLU A 347 -2.16 -5.60 -12.37
N THR A 348 -1.22 -4.74 -11.95
CA THR A 348 -1.49 -3.56 -11.09
C THR A 348 -1.71 -2.27 -11.87
N ASN A 349 -1.32 -2.20 -13.15
CA ASN A 349 -1.48 -0.98 -13.95
C ASN A 349 -2.88 -0.92 -14.59
N PRO A 350 -3.73 0.07 -14.26
CA PRO A 350 -5.09 0.15 -14.81
C PRO A 350 -5.15 0.22 -16.35
N GLY A 351 -4.09 0.65 -17.04
CA GLY A 351 -4.08 0.77 -18.51
C GLY A 351 -3.86 -0.53 -19.28
N ASN A 352 -3.34 -1.58 -18.62
CA ASN A 352 -3.10 -2.87 -19.25
C ASN A 352 -3.43 -4.08 -18.38
N ALA A 353 -3.91 -3.85 -17.16
CA ALA A 353 -4.28 -4.90 -16.23
C ALA A 353 -5.48 -5.69 -16.78
N ARG A 354 -5.35 -7.00 -16.71
CA ARG A 354 -6.42 -7.96 -17.03
C ARG A 354 -7.20 -8.33 -15.77
N ALA A 355 -8.39 -8.89 -15.95
CA ALA A 355 -9.11 -9.53 -14.85
C ALA A 355 -8.30 -10.74 -14.36
N LEU A 356 -8.44 -11.07 -13.08
CA LEU A 356 -7.85 -12.26 -12.47
C LEU A 356 -8.95 -13.16 -11.93
N VAL A 357 -8.75 -14.47 -11.99
CA VAL A 357 -9.63 -15.45 -11.36
C VAL A 357 -8.81 -16.48 -10.58
N GLN A 358 -9.28 -16.83 -9.39
CA GLN A 358 -8.67 -17.87 -8.56
C GLN A 358 -9.73 -18.83 -8.03
N ALA A 359 -9.55 -20.13 -8.26
CA ALA A 359 -10.42 -21.16 -7.72
C ALA A 359 -10.17 -21.36 -6.21
N HIS A 360 -11.26 -21.50 -5.45
CA HIS A 360 -11.28 -21.84 -4.03
C HIS A 360 -12.22 -23.03 -3.79
N GLY A 361 -11.68 -24.16 -3.33
CA GLY A 361 -12.40 -25.42 -3.13
C GLY A 361 -12.12 -26.45 -4.21
N GLU A 362 -12.65 -27.66 -4.03
CA GLU A 362 -12.42 -28.80 -4.94
C GLU A 362 -13.74 -29.31 -5.54
N GLY A 363 -13.62 -29.92 -6.73
CA GLY A 363 -14.73 -30.55 -7.44
C GLY A 363 -15.88 -29.60 -7.75
N THR A 364 -17.11 -30.10 -7.61
CA THR A 364 -18.35 -29.35 -7.92
C THR A 364 -18.68 -28.24 -6.93
N THR A 365 -17.97 -28.16 -5.79
CA THR A 365 -18.16 -27.13 -4.76
C THR A 365 -17.19 -25.95 -4.90
N ALA A 366 -16.23 -26.06 -5.82
CA ALA A 366 -15.25 -25.03 -6.09
C ALA A 366 -15.96 -23.73 -6.53
N LYS A 367 -15.46 -22.60 -6.04
CA LYS A 367 -15.95 -21.28 -6.40
C LYS A 367 -14.79 -20.44 -6.90
N ASP A 368 -15.04 -19.70 -7.97
CA ASP A 368 -14.07 -18.77 -8.51
C ASP A 368 -14.22 -17.43 -7.79
N VAL A 369 -13.11 -16.89 -7.31
CA VAL A 369 -13.00 -15.49 -6.88
C VAL A 369 -12.54 -14.70 -8.10
N TRP A 370 -13.46 -13.91 -8.64
CA TRP A 370 -13.21 -13.00 -9.77
C TRP A 370 -12.70 -11.66 -9.25
N ILE A 371 -11.73 -11.07 -9.94
CA ILE A 371 -11.16 -9.76 -9.64
C ILE A 371 -11.15 -8.96 -10.93
N ASN A 372 -12.00 -7.95 -10.99
CA ASN A 372 -11.99 -7.00 -12.09
C ASN A 372 -10.72 -6.17 -12.07
N PRO A 373 -10.24 -5.64 -13.21
CA PRO A 373 -9.04 -4.81 -13.26
C PRO A 373 -9.07 -3.62 -12.27
N PRO A 374 -7.90 -3.08 -11.86
CA PRO A 374 -7.80 -1.96 -10.94
C PRO A 374 -8.63 -0.73 -11.37
N PRO A 375 -9.10 0.07 -10.39
CA PRO A 375 -9.88 1.26 -10.68
C PRO A 375 -9.06 2.26 -11.51
N ILE A 376 -9.75 2.99 -12.38
CA ILE A 376 -9.15 4.10 -13.14
C ILE A 376 -8.87 5.25 -12.15
N PRO A 377 -7.63 5.77 -12.08
CA PRO A 377 -7.28 6.86 -11.17
C PRO A 377 -8.19 8.08 -11.34
N LEU A 378 -8.38 8.86 -10.29
CA LEU A 378 -9.10 10.12 -10.32
C LEU A 378 -8.30 11.19 -11.06
N THR A 379 -9.02 12.06 -11.77
CA THR A 379 -8.47 13.31 -12.30
C THR A 379 -8.15 14.30 -11.20
N THR A 380 -7.33 15.32 -11.48
CA THR A 380 -7.11 16.44 -10.57
C THR A 380 -8.42 17.11 -10.17
N ALA A 381 -9.34 17.33 -11.12
CA ALA A 381 -10.65 17.92 -10.82
C ALA A 381 -11.50 17.02 -9.89
N GLU A 382 -11.43 15.69 -10.06
CA GLU A 382 -12.14 14.76 -9.18
C GLU A 382 -11.46 14.61 -7.81
N MET A 383 -10.13 14.67 -7.75
CA MET A 383 -9.40 14.75 -6.50
C MET A 383 -9.81 16.02 -5.74
N ASP A 384 -9.81 17.18 -6.39
CA ASP A 384 -10.27 18.42 -5.78
C ASP A 384 -11.71 18.30 -5.31
N TYR A 385 -12.60 17.73 -6.12
CA TYR A 385 -14.00 17.48 -5.72
C TYR A 385 -14.11 16.64 -4.45
N VAL A 386 -13.35 15.55 -4.32
CA VAL A 386 -13.38 14.67 -3.14
C VAL A 386 -12.83 15.35 -1.89
N PHE A 387 -11.77 16.15 -2.02
CA PHE A 387 -11.13 16.84 -0.90
C PHE A 387 -11.84 18.13 -0.49
N ASP A 388 -12.60 18.76 -1.40
CA ASP A 388 -13.42 19.94 -1.16
C ASP A 388 -14.81 19.61 -0.57
N LEU A 389 -15.14 18.34 -0.36
CA LEU A 389 -16.36 17.94 0.34
C LEU A 389 -16.44 18.55 1.76
N PRO A 390 -17.64 18.74 2.32
CA PRO A 390 -17.85 19.49 3.57
C PRO A 390 -17.47 18.66 4.82
N TYR A 391 -16.17 18.42 5.02
CA TYR A 391 -15.63 17.77 6.21
C TYR A 391 -15.67 18.69 7.43
N ALA A 392 -16.08 18.17 8.58
CA ALA A 392 -16.04 18.88 9.86
C ALA A 392 -14.61 19.02 10.43
N ARG A 393 -13.64 18.26 9.89
CA ARG A 393 -12.23 18.19 10.32
C ARG A 393 -12.04 17.95 11.82
N SER A 394 -12.99 17.28 12.45
CA SER A 394 -13.01 17.00 13.88
C SER A 394 -13.57 15.61 14.17
N PRO A 395 -13.26 15.02 15.34
CA PRO A 395 -13.93 13.82 15.82
C PRO A 395 -15.42 14.07 16.01
N HIS A 396 -16.22 13.01 15.93
CA HIS A 396 -17.64 13.10 16.19
C HIS A 396 -17.92 13.65 17.62
N PRO A 397 -18.91 14.54 17.81
CA PRO A 397 -19.21 15.14 19.11
C PRO A 397 -19.55 14.13 20.22
N ALA A 398 -19.98 12.93 19.86
CA ALA A 398 -20.24 11.84 20.82
C ALA A 398 -18.99 11.43 21.63
N TYR A 399 -17.78 11.73 21.16
CA TYR A 399 -16.53 11.47 21.87
C TYR A 399 -16.02 12.69 22.65
N ALA A 400 -16.77 13.79 22.71
CA ALA A 400 -16.31 14.96 23.43
C ALA A 400 -16.23 14.67 24.94
N ASP A 401 -15.24 15.23 25.62
CA ASP A 401 -15.16 15.18 27.07
C ASP A 401 -16.24 16.07 27.72
N ALA A 402 -16.28 16.12 29.06
CA ALA A 402 -17.26 16.93 29.80
C ALA A 402 -17.24 18.43 29.44
N ASN A 403 -16.13 18.93 28.87
CA ASN A 403 -15.96 20.31 28.45
C ASN A 403 -16.22 20.51 26.94
N GLY A 404 -16.68 19.47 26.24
CA GLY A 404 -16.90 19.52 24.79
C GLY A 404 -15.61 19.48 23.96
N SER A 405 -14.48 19.08 24.56
CA SER A 405 -13.16 19.01 23.92
C SER A 405 -12.77 17.59 23.53
N HIS A 406 -11.79 17.47 22.64
CA HIS A 406 -11.17 16.21 22.23
C HIS A 406 -9.65 16.20 22.54
N ASP A 407 -9.17 17.15 23.33
CA ASP A 407 -7.73 17.34 23.55
C ASP A 407 -7.21 16.65 24.83
N HIS A 408 -8.10 16.07 25.65
CA HIS A 408 -7.77 15.48 26.95
C HIS A 408 -8.09 13.98 27.02
N ALA A 409 -9.01 13.55 27.91
CA ALA A 409 -9.28 12.15 28.20
C ALA A 409 -9.81 11.35 26.99
N THR A 410 -10.45 12.02 26.03
CA THR A 410 -11.04 11.41 24.84
C THR A 410 -10.19 11.61 23.58
N LYS A 411 -8.94 12.04 23.76
CA LYS A 411 -8.02 12.31 22.66
C LYS A 411 -7.80 11.10 21.77
N ILE A 412 -7.87 11.32 20.46
CA ILE A 412 -7.59 10.31 19.44
C ILE A 412 -6.20 10.64 18.85
N PRO A 413 -5.15 9.87 19.17
CA PRO A 413 -3.78 10.18 18.73
C PRO A 413 -3.62 10.34 17.22
N ALA A 414 -4.30 9.50 16.42
CA ALA A 414 -4.27 9.59 14.97
C ALA A 414 -4.82 10.93 14.45
N TRP A 415 -5.92 11.43 15.05
CA TRP A 415 -6.49 12.72 14.67
C TRP A 415 -5.59 13.89 15.08
N GLU A 416 -4.96 13.85 16.26
CA GLU A 416 -4.02 14.90 16.67
C GLU A 416 -2.88 15.06 15.67
N MET A 417 -2.28 13.95 15.21
CA MET A 417 -1.18 13.99 14.25
C MET A 417 -1.57 14.64 12.92
N ILE A 418 -2.80 14.41 12.46
CA ILE A 418 -3.28 14.84 11.14
C ILE A 418 -4.14 16.11 11.15
N ARG A 419 -4.48 16.65 12.33
CA ARG A 419 -5.36 17.83 12.50
C ARG A 419 -4.99 19.01 11.60
N PHE A 420 -3.69 19.29 11.50
CA PHE A 420 -3.11 20.38 10.69
C PHE A 420 -2.29 19.88 9.50
N SER A 421 -2.57 18.66 9.04
CA SER A 421 -1.95 18.06 7.85
C SER A 421 -2.88 18.21 6.64
N VAL A 422 -2.26 18.44 5.48
CA VAL A 422 -2.93 18.53 4.18
C VAL A 422 -2.31 17.52 3.23
N ASN A 423 -3.15 16.68 2.66
CA ASN A 423 -2.73 15.68 1.66
C ASN A 423 -2.80 16.27 0.25
N ILE A 424 -1.69 16.31 -0.47
CA ILE A 424 -1.58 16.90 -1.81
C ILE A 424 -1.76 15.89 -2.95
N MET A 425 -1.58 14.59 -2.69
CA MET A 425 -1.67 13.54 -3.71
C MET A 425 -1.79 12.12 -3.15
N ARG A 426 -2.21 11.17 -3.99
CA ARG A 426 -2.26 9.72 -3.69
C ARG A 426 -1.46 8.90 -4.69
N GLY A 427 -1.12 7.68 -4.31
CA GLY A 427 -0.38 6.72 -5.12
C GLY A 427 1.14 6.78 -4.92
N CYS A 428 1.82 5.71 -5.33
CA CYS A 428 3.28 5.63 -5.27
C CYS A 428 3.81 4.67 -6.35
N PHE A 429 4.68 5.18 -7.24
CA PHE A 429 5.41 4.37 -8.23
C PHE A 429 6.75 3.81 -7.70
N GLY A 430 6.98 3.94 -6.39
CA GLY A 430 8.22 3.55 -5.75
C GLY A 430 8.53 2.05 -5.83
N GLY A 431 7.49 1.21 -5.81
CA GLY A 431 7.59 -0.24 -5.97
C GLY A 431 8.38 -0.95 -4.87
N CYS A 432 8.40 -0.40 -3.65
CA CYS A 432 9.10 -1.04 -2.52
C CYS A 432 8.38 -2.32 -2.14
N THR A 433 9.05 -3.46 -2.14
CA THR A 433 8.40 -4.80 -2.06
C THR A 433 7.73 -5.10 -0.72
N PHE A 434 8.06 -4.37 0.33
CA PHE A 434 7.46 -4.48 1.67
C PHE A 434 6.30 -3.48 1.89
N CYS A 435 6.10 -2.54 0.96
CA CYS A 435 5.09 -1.50 1.04
C CYS A 435 3.86 -1.93 0.25
N SER A 436 2.66 -1.64 0.76
CA SER A 436 1.39 -1.99 0.13
C SER A 436 0.68 -0.80 -0.53
N ILE A 437 1.33 0.37 -0.61
CA ILE A 437 0.73 1.59 -1.15
C ILE A 437 0.41 1.41 -2.63
N THR A 438 1.30 0.76 -3.39
CA THR A 438 1.11 0.54 -4.83
C THR A 438 -0.12 -0.33 -5.11
N GLU A 439 -0.38 -1.34 -4.27
CA GLU A 439 -1.50 -2.27 -4.42
C GLU A 439 -2.81 -1.76 -3.81
N HIS A 440 -2.75 -0.73 -2.95
CA HIS A 440 -3.92 -0.12 -2.31
C HIS A 440 -4.32 1.23 -2.90
N GLU A 441 -3.39 2.16 -3.11
CA GLU A 441 -3.67 3.47 -3.72
C GLU A 441 -3.39 3.50 -5.22
N GLY A 442 -2.64 2.52 -5.74
CA GLY A 442 -2.21 2.48 -7.13
C GLY A 442 -0.80 3.03 -7.35
N ARG A 443 -0.23 2.68 -8.51
CA ARG A 443 1.10 3.14 -8.93
C ARG A 443 1.11 4.55 -9.54
N ILE A 444 -0.03 5.00 -10.08
CA ILE A 444 -0.16 6.27 -10.79
C ILE A 444 -0.42 7.36 -9.75
N ILE A 445 0.32 8.46 -9.85
CA ILE A 445 0.16 9.60 -8.95
C ILE A 445 -1.11 10.37 -9.32
N GLN A 446 -1.98 10.57 -8.34
CA GLN A 446 -3.18 11.40 -8.43
C GLN A 446 -2.94 12.68 -7.63
N SER A 447 -2.72 13.79 -8.32
CA SER A 447 -2.38 15.08 -7.70
C SER A 447 -3.59 16.00 -7.64
N ARG A 448 -3.76 16.68 -6.50
CA ARG A 448 -4.70 17.80 -6.37
C ARG A 448 -4.20 19.03 -7.12
N SER A 449 -5.09 19.98 -7.37
CA SER A 449 -4.68 21.28 -7.86
C SER A 449 -4.02 22.09 -6.75
N GLU A 450 -3.14 23.00 -7.15
CA GLU A 450 -2.56 23.96 -6.23
C GLU A 450 -3.64 24.81 -5.55
N GLU A 451 -4.69 25.19 -6.27
CA GLU A 451 -5.82 25.98 -5.73
C GLU A 451 -6.57 25.23 -4.62
N SER A 452 -6.92 23.96 -4.83
CA SER A 452 -7.62 23.16 -3.80
C SER A 452 -6.76 22.99 -2.55
N VAL A 453 -5.45 22.75 -2.72
CA VAL A 453 -4.51 22.63 -1.60
C VAL A 453 -4.41 23.94 -0.81
N ILE A 454 -4.26 25.08 -1.50
CA ILE A 454 -4.18 26.40 -0.87
C ILE A 454 -5.47 26.73 -0.12
N LYS A 455 -6.63 26.49 -0.75
CA LYS A 455 -7.94 26.68 -0.14
C LYS A 455 -8.12 25.84 1.13
N GLU A 456 -7.63 24.60 1.15
CA GLU A 456 -7.68 23.79 2.37
C GLU A 456 -6.75 24.33 3.47
N VAL A 457 -5.56 24.82 3.13
CA VAL A 457 -4.66 25.47 4.09
C VAL A 457 -5.32 26.71 4.71
N GLU A 458 -6.01 27.52 3.91
CA GLU A 458 -6.79 28.67 4.37
C GLU A 458 -7.97 28.24 5.25
N ALA A 459 -8.71 27.20 4.86
CA ALA A 459 -9.79 26.65 5.67
C ALA A 459 -9.29 26.16 7.03
N ILE A 460 -8.12 25.51 7.10
CA ILE A 460 -7.50 25.10 8.37
C ILE A 460 -7.18 26.32 9.22
N ARG A 461 -6.57 27.36 8.63
CA ARG A 461 -6.23 28.61 9.32
C ARG A 461 -7.46 29.27 9.94
N ASP A 462 -8.58 29.27 9.20
CA ASP A 462 -9.75 30.08 9.54
C ASP A 462 -10.77 29.32 10.42
N THR A 463 -10.85 27.99 10.31
CA THR A 463 -11.93 27.21 10.92
C THR A 463 -11.48 26.20 11.98
N VAL A 464 -10.23 25.72 11.94
CA VAL A 464 -9.79 24.65 12.84
C VAL A 464 -9.28 25.25 14.15
N LYS A 465 -9.99 24.95 15.24
CA LYS A 465 -9.63 25.39 16.59
C LYS A 465 -8.19 25.00 16.93
N GLY A 466 -7.46 25.86 17.63
CA GLY A 466 -6.10 25.60 18.11
C GLY A 466 -4.99 25.73 17.05
N PHE A 467 -5.29 26.24 15.85
CA PHE A 467 -4.26 26.49 14.85
C PHE A 467 -3.32 27.63 15.28
N THR A 468 -2.02 27.35 15.32
CA THR A 468 -0.98 28.29 15.79
C THR A 468 -0.22 28.99 14.66
N GLY A 469 -0.62 28.75 13.40
CA GLY A 469 0.10 29.18 12.21
C GLY A 469 1.08 28.13 11.66
N THR A 470 1.07 26.90 12.17
CA THR A 470 1.96 25.82 11.68
C THR A 470 1.15 24.71 11.03
N ILE A 471 1.40 24.46 9.74
CA ILE A 471 0.92 23.24 9.05
C ILE A 471 1.89 22.11 9.38
N SER A 472 1.37 21.01 9.96
CA SER A 472 2.19 19.91 10.48
C SER A 472 2.77 19.03 9.38
N ASP A 473 2.07 18.93 8.25
CA ASP A 473 2.54 18.26 7.06
C ASP A 473 1.79 18.77 5.82
N LEU A 474 2.51 19.06 4.75
CA LEU A 474 1.96 19.36 3.43
C LEU A 474 2.52 18.35 2.43
N GLY A 475 1.91 17.17 2.37
CA GLY A 475 2.55 16.00 1.78
C GLY A 475 1.56 14.93 1.36
N GLY A 476 1.99 13.69 1.37
CA GLY A 476 1.22 12.53 0.92
C GLY A 476 2.02 11.26 1.15
N PRO A 477 1.63 10.12 0.53
CA PRO A 477 2.37 8.86 0.68
C PRO A 477 3.88 8.99 0.42
N THR A 478 4.27 9.89 -0.49
CA THR A 478 5.65 10.30 -0.70
C THR A 478 5.72 11.76 -1.15
N ALA A 479 5.95 12.72 -0.25
CA ALA A 479 5.75 14.16 -0.51
C ALA A 479 6.31 14.68 -1.84
N ASN A 480 7.49 14.19 -2.26
CA ASN A 480 8.18 14.67 -3.44
C ASN A 480 7.77 14.02 -4.78
N MET A 481 6.67 13.25 -4.83
CA MET A 481 6.10 12.72 -6.08
C MET A 481 4.95 13.55 -6.65
N TYR A 482 4.57 14.65 -6.01
CA TYR A 482 3.52 15.55 -6.49
C TYR A 482 3.80 15.97 -7.95
N ARG A 483 2.82 15.75 -8.82
CA ARG A 483 2.91 16.06 -10.25
C ARG A 483 4.09 15.39 -10.99
N LEU A 484 4.55 14.22 -10.52
CA LEU A 484 5.46 13.37 -11.29
C LEU A 484 4.70 12.27 -12.03
N GLY A 485 5.08 12.00 -13.27
CA GLY A 485 4.39 11.06 -14.15
C GLY A 485 5.25 10.61 -15.33
N CYS A 486 4.70 9.73 -16.17
CA CYS A 486 5.38 9.36 -17.41
C CYS A 486 5.34 10.51 -18.44
N LYS A 487 6.32 10.55 -19.35
CA LYS A 487 6.38 11.54 -20.43
C LYS A 487 5.17 11.49 -21.37
N THR A 488 4.66 10.29 -21.66
CA THR A 488 3.47 10.11 -22.51
C THR A 488 2.52 9.06 -21.93
N PRO A 489 1.21 9.18 -22.18
CA PRO A 489 0.23 8.25 -21.65
C PRO A 489 0.24 6.88 -22.30
N GLU A 490 0.69 6.74 -23.55
CA GLU A 490 0.81 5.45 -24.23
C GLU A 490 1.86 4.57 -23.54
N ILE A 491 2.99 5.18 -23.15
CA ILE A 491 4.05 4.52 -22.37
C ILE A 491 3.50 4.10 -21.01
N GLU A 492 2.80 5.00 -20.33
CA GLU A 492 2.21 4.73 -19.02
C GLU A 492 1.22 3.56 -19.10
N ALA A 493 0.30 3.59 -20.07
CA ALA A 493 -0.72 2.56 -20.25
C ALA A 493 -0.13 1.20 -20.62
N ALA A 494 0.98 1.15 -21.36
CA ALA A 494 1.65 -0.10 -21.75
C ALA A 494 2.60 -0.69 -20.68
N CYS A 495 3.00 0.09 -19.67
CA CYS A 495 4.05 -0.29 -18.73
C CYS A 495 3.62 -1.41 -17.74
N ARG A 496 4.45 -2.45 -17.61
CA ARG A 496 4.29 -3.51 -16.58
C ARG A 496 5.45 -3.59 -15.58
N LYS A 497 6.36 -2.59 -15.58
CA LYS A 497 7.49 -2.56 -14.63
C LYS A 497 6.99 -2.37 -13.19
N PRO A 498 7.52 -3.11 -12.20
CA PRO A 498 7.07 -2.98 -10.81
C PRO A 498 7.50 -1.67 -10.12
N SER A 499 8.59 -1.03 -10.57
CA SER A 499 9.06 0.26 -10.05
C SER A 499 9.54 1.18 -11.17
N CYS A 500 9.35 2.48 -10.98
CA CYS A 500 9.87 3.52 -11.89
C CYS A 500 11.26 4.05 -11.47
N VAL A 501 11.76 3.63 -10.31
CA VAL A 501 12.92 4.22 -9.63
C VAL A 501 13.97 3.19 -9.22
N TYR A 502 13.78 1.93 -9.61
CA TYR A 502 14.72 0.83 -9.38
C TYR A 502 14.82 -0.06 -10.64
N PRO A 503 16.01 -0.56 -11.04
CA PRO A 503 17.34 -0.38 -10.42
C PRO A 503 17.94 1.02 -10.59
N GLY A 504 17.34 1.85 -11.44
CA GLY A 504 17.60 3.27 -11.56
C GLY A 504 16.31 4.01 -11.93
N ILE A 505 16.40 5.33 -12.00
CA ILE A 505 15.26 6.17 -12.41
C ILE A 505 14.96 5.92 -13.89
N CYS A 506 13.70 5.60 -14.19
CA CYS A 506 13.22 5.35 -15.54
C CYS A 506 13.40 6.61 -16.41
N GLN A 507 13.96 6.44 -17.61
CA GLN A 507 14.18 7.55 -18.56
C GLN A 507 12.88 8.18 -19.07
N ASN A 508 11.74 7.47 -18.94
CA ASN A 508 10.41 7.95 -19.31
C ASN A 508 9.68 8.65 -18.16
N LEU A 509 10.26 8.71 -16.96
CA LEU A 509 9.66 9.38 -15.81
C LEU A 509 10.12 10.85 -15.77
N THR A 510 9.18 11.77 -15.54
CA THR A 510 9.52 13.17 -15.24
C THR A 510 10.01 13.29 -13.80
N THR A 511 11.05 14.11 -13.58
CA THR A 511 11.70 14.26 -12.25
C THR A 511 11.81 15.72 -11.80
N SER A 512 11.19 16.65 -12.52
CA SER A 512 11.16 18.06 -12.10
C SER A 512 10.25 18.22 -10.89
N HIS A 513 10.77 18.88 -9.85
CA HIS A 513 10.02 19.20 -8.64
C HIS A 513 9.49 20.64 -8.66
N ASP A 514 9.60 21.36 -9.78
CA ASP A 514 9.25 22.78 -9.88
C ASP A 514 7.78 23.05 -9.48
N PRO A 515 6.78 22.22 -9.88
CA PRO A 515 5.41 22.43 -9.44
C PRO A 515 5.23 22.30 -7.92
N LEU A 516 5.99 21.41 -7.28
CA LEU A 516 5.97 21.23 -5.84
C LEU A 516 6.61 22.41 -5.12
N ILE A 517 7.75 22.88 -5.61
CA ILE A 517 8.45 24.06 -5.09
C ILE A 517 7.55 25.29 -5.20
N HIS A 518 6.89 25.50 -6.34
CA HIS A 518 5.96 26.60 -6.55
C HIS A 518 4.83 26.60 -5.51
N MET A 519 4.15 25.46 -5.35
CA MET A 519 3.09 25.28 -4.35
C MET A 519 3.59 25.55 -2.92
N TYR A 520 4.77 25.04 -2.54
CA TYR A 520 5.36 25.30 -1.22
C TYR A 520 5.62 26.78 -0.97
N ARG A 521 6.21 27.48 -1.96
CA ARG A 521 6.48 28.92 -1.86
C ARG A 521 5.18 29.71 -1.71
N ARG A 522 4.14 29.37 -2.49
CA ARG A 522 2.84 30.01 -2.40
C ARG A 522 2.15 29.76 -1.07
N ALA A 523 2.10 28.50 -0.62
CA ALA A 523 1.48 28.15 0.66
C ALA A 523 2.17 28.86 1.83
N ARG A 524 3.49 29.01 1.79
CA ARG A 524 4.26 29.76 2.79
C ARG A 524 3.95 31.26 2.78
N ALA A 525 3.64 31.83 1.62
CA ALA A 525 3.32 33.26 1.49
C ALA A 525 1.92 33.62 2.03
N LEU A 526 1.09 32.64 2.39
CA LEU A 526 -0.25 32.89 2.93
C LEU A 526 -0.19 33.61 4.28
N LYS A 527 -0.93 34.71 4.38
CA LYS A 527 -1.07 35.46 5.65
C LYS A 527 -1.68 34.56 6.73
N GLY A 528 -1.06 34.57 7.91
CA GLY A 528 -1.45 33.73 9.05
C GLY A 528 -0.79 32.35 9.09
N VAL A 529 -0.15 31.90 8.01
CA VAL A 529 0.72 30.72 7.99
C VAL A 529 2.14 31.16 8.31
N LYS A 530 2.66 30.72 9.46
CA LYS A 530 4.02 31.03 9.93
C LYS A 530 5.04 29.99 9.46
N LYS A 531 4.63 28.72 9.40
CA LYS A 531 5.52 27.60 9.05
C LYS A 531 4.75 26.46 8.40
N ILE A 532 5.37 25.84 7.40
CA ILE A 532 4.89 24.60 6.78
C ILE A 532 5.97 23.57 6.97
N LEU A 533 5.64 22.46 7.62
CA LEU A 533 6.54 21.33 7.79
C LEU A 533 6.25 20.24 6.75
N ILE A 534 7.28 19.50 6.34
CA ILE A 534 7.11 18.23 5.62
C ILE A 534 7.45 17.10 6.60
N GLY A 535 6.41 16.49 7.16
CA GLY A 535 6.47 15.31 8.02
C GLY A 535 6.35 13.99 7.23
N SER A 536 5.83 14.06 6.01
CA SER A 536 5.73 12.94 5.07
C SER A 536 7.09 12.41 4.62
N GLY A 537 7.15 11.11 4.33
CA GLY A 537 8.34 10.48 3.75
C GLY A 537 8.64 11.02 2.34
N LEU A 538 9.91 11.00 1.94
CA LEU A 538 10.34 11.41 0.60
C LEU A 538 11.35 10.41 0.02
N ARG A 539 11.41 10.38 -1.31
CA ARG A 539 12.36 9.58 -2.09
C ARG A 539 13.62 10.38 -2.35
N TYR A 540 14.66 10.07 -1.59
CA TYR A 540 15.95 10.76 -1.67
C TYR A 540 16.66 10.55 -3.01
N ASP A 541 16.41 9.42 -3.67
CA ASP A 541 16.86 9.13 -5.02
C ASP A 541 16.29 10.11 -6.07
N LEU A 542 15.03 10.54 -5.91
CA LEU A 542 14.45 11.60 -6.72
C LEU A 542 14.94 12.98 -6.29
N ALA A 543 15.05 13.22 -4.98
CA ALA A 543 15.44 14.52 -4.45
C ALA A 543 16.85 14.94 -4.89
N VAL A 544 17.80 13.99 -4.98
CA VAL A 544 19.18 14.27 -5.47
C VAL A 544 19.20 14.79 -6.92
N LYS A 545 18.14 14.54 -7.72
CA LYS A 545 18.02 15.09 -9.09
C LYS A 545 17.57 16.55 -9.13
N SER A 546 17.04 17.10 -8.04
CA SER A 546 16.62 18.50 -7.94
C SER A 546 17.26 19.17 -6.73
N PRO A 547 18.47 19.75 -6.87
CA PRO A 547 19.12 20.48 -5.79
C PRO A 547 18.28 21.67 -5.29
N GLU A 548 17.51 22.32 -6.17
CA GLU A 548 16.59 23.39 -5.76
C GLU A 548 15.51 22.89 -4.80
N TYR A 549 14.93 21.71 -5.06
CA TYR A 549 13.97 21.11 -4.14
C TYR A 549 14.59 20.84 -2.75
N VAL A 550 15.82 20.29 -2.71
CA VAL A 550 16.51 20.06 -1.44
C VAL A 550 16.77 21.37 -0.71
N LYS A 551 17.19 22.42 -1.44
CA LYS A 551 17.39 23.77 -0.87
C LYS A 551 16.10 24.31 -0.27
N GLU A 552 14.99 24.27 -0.99
CA GLU A 552 13.67 24.73 -0.51
C GLU A 552 13.24 23.95 0.74
N LEU A 553 13.29 22.61 0.68
CA LEU A 553 12.92 21.70 1.76
C LEU A 553 13.68 22.01 3.06
N VAL A 554 15.01 22.06 2.97
CA VAL A 554 15.90 22.21 4.13
C VAL A 554 15.82 23.62 4.70
N THR A 555 15.78 24.63 3.83
CA THR A 555 15.75 26.04 4.23
C THR A 555 14.43 26.39 4.92
N HIS A 556 13.29 25.84 4.50
CA HIS A 556 11.99 26.33 4.97
C HIS A 556 11.14 25.29 5.71
N HIS A 557 11.22 24.02 5.34
CA HIS A 557 10.20 23.05 5.74
C HIS A 557 10.67 21.97 6.72
N VAL A 558 11.98 21.86 6.97
CA VAL A 558 12.50 20.94 7.97
C VAL A 558 12.54 21.61 9.35
N GLY A 559 11.76 21.07 10.29
CA GLY A 559 11.61 21.58 11.66
C GLY A 559 12.82 21.36 12.58
N GLY A 560 13.75 20.50 12.16
CA GLY A 560 14.98 20.16 12.89
C GLY A 560 15.47 18.77 12.50
N TYR A 561 14.55 17.82 12.47
CA TYR A 561 14.83 16.46 12.02
C TYR A 561 14.12 16.17 10.71
N LEU A 562 14.83 15.56 9.77
CA LEU A 562 14.24 15.03 8.55
C LEU A 562 14.32 13.50 8.59
N LYS A 563 13.15 12.86 8.54
CA LYS A 563 12.99 11.41 8.51
C LYS A 563 13.23 10.91 7.10
N ILE A 564 14.16 9.98 6.93
CA ILE A 564 14.51 9.44 5.61
C ILE A 564 14.77 7.94 5.71
N ALA A 565 14.35 7.17 4.71
CA ALA A 565 14.32 5.72 4.83
C ALA A 565 15.21 5.05 3.77
N PRO A 566 16.53 4.93 4.04
CA PRO A 566 17.42 4.08 3.24
C PRO A 566 17.08 2.59 3.40
N GLU A 567 16.40 2.20 4.49
CA GLU A 567 15.95 0.85 4.87
C GLU A 567 17.07 -0.15 5.17
N HIS A 568 18.17 -0.12 4.43
CA HIS A 568 19.35 -0.95 4.65
C HIS A 568 20.61 -0.32 4.02
N THR A 569 21.79 -0.83 4.33
CA THR A 569 23.08 -0.41 3.71
C THR A 569 23.54 -1.38 2.62
N GLU A 570 23.38 -2.67 2.88
CA GLU A 570 23.88 -3.76 2.03
C GLU A 570 23.00 -4.13 0.84
N GLN A 571 23.63 -4.56 -0.26
CA GLN A 571 22.94 -4.91 -1.52
C GLN A 571 22.06 -6.16 -1.42
N GLY A 572 22.44 -7.11 -0.56
CA GLY A 572 21.70 -8.36 -0.30
C GLY A 572 20.21 -8.09 -0.13
N PRO A 573 19.80 -7.34 0.91
CA PRO A 573 18.41 -6.94 1.11
C PRO A 573 17.92 -5.79 0.23
N LEU A 574 18.75 -4.77 -0.09
CA LEU A 574 18.30 -3.62 -0.89
C LEU A 574 17.78 -4.01 -2.28
N THR A 575 18.39 -5.02 -2.90
CA THR A 575 17.93 -5.56 -4.19
C THR A 575 16.55 -6.24 -4.10
N LYS A 576 16.22 -6.81 -2.93
CA LYS A 576 14.92 -7.45 -2.66
C LYS A 576 13.88 -6.42 -2.22
N MET A 577 14.32 -5.32 -1.61
CA MET A 577 13.49 -4.15 -1.26
C MET A 577 13.18 -3.24 -2.47
N MET A 578 13.90 -3.39 -3.58
CA MET A 578 13.90 -2.46 -4.73
C MET A 578 14.32 -1.04 -4.35
N LYS A 579 15.36 -0.93 -3.54
CA LYS A 579 15.95 0.35 -3.09
C LYS A 579 17.35 0.53 -3.68
N PRO A 580 17.77 1.77 -3.97
CA PRO A 580 19.13 2.05 -4.42
C PRO A 580 20.13 1.82 -3.28
N GLY A 581 21.41 1.62 -3.63
CA GLY A 581 22.51 1.51 -2.68
C GLY A 581 22.69 2.74 -1.78
N ILE A 582 23.41 2.55 -0.67
CA ILE A 582 23.64 3.59 0.35
C ILE A 582 24.33 4.85 -0.19
N GLY A 583 25.12 4.74 -1.28
CA GLY A 583 25.78 5.91 -1.88
C GLY A 583 24.83 7.01 -2.36
N THR A 584 23.58 6.68 -2.70
CA THR A 584 22.56 7.70 -3.04
C THR A 584 22.10 8.46 -1.79
N TYR A 585 22.04 7.80 -0.64
CA TYR A 585 21.79 8.46 0.64
C TYR A 585 22.93 9.40 1.01
N ASP A 586 24.18 9.00 0.82
CA ASP A 586 25.34 9.85 1.11
C ASP A 586 25.33 11.13 0.26
N LYS A 587 25.00 11.03 -1.03
CA LYS A 587 24.82 12.20 -1.91
C LYS A 587 23.72 13.13 -1.40
N PHE A 588 22.59 12.58 -0.96
CA PHE A 588 21.51 13.37 -0.37
C PHE A 588 21.97 14.04 0.93
N LYS A 589 22.70 13.33 1.79
CA LYS A 589 23.25 13.85 3.04
C LYS A 589 24.18 15.04 2.78
N THR A 590 25.08 14.96 1.80
CA THR A 590 25.96 16.08 1.43
C THR A 590 25.16 17.32 1.02
N LEU A 591 24.11 17.15 0.19
CA LEU A 591 23.24 18.27 -0.20
C LEU A 591 22.48 18.84 1.01
N PHE A 592 21.95 17.97 1.87
CA PHE A 592 21.25 18.36 3.09
C PHE A 592 22.13 19.19 4.01
N GLU A 593 23.34 18.70 4.34
CA GLU A 593 24.29 19.39 5.20
C GLU A 593 24.74 20.74 4.61
N LYS A 594 25.00 20.77 3.29
CA LYS A 594 25.32 22.00 2.57
C LYS A 594 24.23 23.06 2.74
N TYR A 595 22.98 22.73 2.43
CA TYR A 595 21.89 23.71 2.50
C TYR A 595 21.46 24.02 3.93
N SER A 596 21.63 23.11 4.88
CA SER A 596 21.45 23.40 6.32
C SER A 596 22.46 24.44 6.80
N LEU A 597 23.72 24.32 6.37
CA LEU A 597 24.77 25.30 6.69
C LEU A 597 24.50 26.66 6.05
N GLU A 598 24.13 26.69 4.76
CA GLU A 598 23.72 27.92 4.05
C GLU A 598 22.51 28.61 4.73
N ALA A 599 21.56 27.83 5.25
CA ALA A 599 20.41 28.35 5.98
C ALA A 599 20.71 28.74 7.44
N GLY A 600 21.93 28.50 7.93
CA GLY A 600 22.33 28.76 9.32
C GLY A 600 21.61 27.87 10.36
N LYS A 601 21.14 26.68 9.95
CA LYS A 601 20.33 25.79 10.79
C LYS A 601 21.12 24.55 11.22
N LYS A 602 20.90 24.13 12.48
CA LYS A 602 21.34 22.82 12.98
C LYS A 602 20.22 21.80 12.78
N GLN A 603 20.31 21.04 11.70
CA GLN A 603 19.34 20.01 11.34
C GLN A 603 20.02 18.65 11.20
N TYR A 604 19.26 17.57 11.38
CA TYR A 604 19.78 16.21 11.38
C TYR A 604 18.88 15.27 10.58
N LEU A 605 19.51 14.30 9.91
CA LEU A 605 18.81 13.19 9.27
C LEU A 605 18.56 12.08 10.29
N ILE A 606 17.32 11.58 10.34
CA ILE A 606 16.96 10.37 11.09
C ILE A 606 16.72 9.26 10.08
N PRO A 607 17.68 8.33 9.89
CA PRO A 607 17.51 7.21 8.99
C PRO A 607 16.59 6.13 9.60
N TYR A 608 15.73 5.54 8.77
CA TYR A 608 14.92 4.37 9.11
C TYR A 608 15.53 3.12 8.47
N PHE A 609 15.67 2.07 9.28
CA PHE A 609 16.20 0.77 8.89
C PHE A 609 15.25 -0.34 9.26
N ILE A 610 15.18 -1.36 8.41
CA ILE A 610 14.34 -2.55 8.60
C ILE A 610 15.24 -3.75 8.88
N ALA A 611 15.07 -4.36 10.05
CA ALA A 611 15.72 -5.63 10.37
C ALA A 611 14.94 -6.83 9.82
N ALA A 612 15.64 -7.95 9.58
CA ALA A 612 15.03 -9.25 9.28
C ALA A 612 14.13 -9.27 8.02
N HIS A 613 14.44 -8.41 7.04
CA HIS A 613 13.80 -8.47 5.73
C HIS A 613 14.25 -9.73 4.97
N PRO A 614 13.41 -10.31 4.09
CA PRO A 614 13.85 -11.40 3.20
C PRO A 614 15.08 -11.01 2.37
N GLY A 615 16.07 -11.90 2.34
CA GLY A 615 17.38 -11.66 1.71
C GLY A 615 18.40 -10.95 2.59
N THR A 616 18.13 -10.74 3.88
CA THR A 616 19.09 -10.22 4.87
C THR A 616 19.84 -11.36 5.56
N SER A 617 21.16 -11.42 5.37
CA SER A 617 22.07 -12.31 6.12
C SER A 617 22.42 -11.74 7.50
N ASP A 618 23.11 -12.51 8.34
CA ASP A 618 23.56 -12.01 9.64
C ASP A 618 24.74 -11.04 9.49
N GLU A 619 25.59 -11.28 8.48
CA GLU A 619 26.67 -10.41 8.05
C GLU A 619 26.15 -9.05 7.57
N ASP A 620 25.04 -9.04 6.82
CA ASP A 620 24.41 -7.80 6.37
C ASP A 620 24.01 -6.89 7.55
N MET A 621 23.44 -7.49 8.59
CA MET A 621 23.05 -6.77 9.81
C MET A 621 24.25 -6.31 10.63
N MET A 622 25.31 -7.11 10.67
CA MET A 622 26.57 -6.74 11.31
C MET A 622 27.22 -5.55 10.61
N HIS A 623 27.28 -5.54 9.28
CA HIS A 623 27.78 -4.41 8.49
C HIS A 623 26.93 -3.16 8.69
N LEU A 624 25.60 -3.29 8.72
CA LEU A 624 24.70 -2.20 9.06
C LEU A 624 24.98 -1.64 10.46
N ALA A 625 25.21 -2.50 11.47
CA ALA A 625 25.56 -2.07 12.82
C ALA A 625 26.90 -1.30 12.89
N VAL A 626 27.91 -1.77 12.14
CA VAL A 626 29.19 -1.07 11.99
C VAL A 626 28.99 0.29 11.30
N TRP A 627 28.18 0.35 10.25
CA TRP A 627 27.85 1.60 9.56
C TRP A 627 27.14 2.60 10.50
N LEU A 628 26.19 2.14 11.31
CA LEU A 628 25.50 2.94 12.32
C LEU A 628 26.49 3.53 13.31
N LYS A 629 27.39 2.70 13.86
CA LYS A 629 28.40 3.14 14.83
C LYS A 629 29.37 4.15 14.22
N LYS A 630 29.85 3.90 13.00
CA LYS A 630 30.75 4.81 12.26
C LYS A 630 30.12 6.18 12.03
N ASN A 631 28.81 6.22 11.75
CA ASN A 631 28.06 7.45 11.53
C ASN A 631 27.47 8.06 12.81
N GLY A 632 27.74 7.50 13.99
CA GLY A 632 27.27 8.01 15.28
C GLY A 632 25.77 7.84 15.53
N PHE A 633 25.10 6.97 14.78
CA PHE A 633 23.68 6.69 14.97
C PHE A 633 23.47 5.67 16.11
N ARG A 634 22.45 5.94 16.94
CA ARG A 634 21.96 5.05 18.00
C ARG A 634 20.45 5.00 17.90
N ALA A 635 19.92 3.90 17.36
CA ALA A 635 18.49 3.74 17.12
C ALA A 635 17.82 3.07 18.33
N ASP A 636 16.92 3.79 19.03
CA ASP A 636 16.18 3.21 20.15
C ASP A 636 14.90 2.48 19.69
N GLN A 637 14.22 3.04 18.68
CA GLN A 637 13.10 2.37 18.01
C GLN A 637 13.59 1.73 16.72
N VAL A 638 13.36 0.42 16.63
CA VAL A 638 13.80 -0.41 15.53
C VAL A 638 12.61 -1.17 15.00
N GLN A 639 12.41 -1.11 13.69
CA GLN A 639 11.36 -1.84 13.01
C GLN A 639 11.92 -3.18 12.50
N THR A 640 11.32 -4.26 12.97
CA THR A 640 11.51 -5.58 12.36
C THR A 640 10.54 -5.72 11.18
N PHE A 641 10.96 -6.36 10.10
CA PHE A 641 10.11 -6.66 8.97
C PHE A 641 8.85 -7.42 9.41
N TYR A 642 7.71 -6.90 8.97
CA TYR A 642 6.40 -7.51 9.12
C TYR A 642 5.93 -8.01 7.75
N PRO A 643 5.61 -9.31 7.60
CA PRO A 643 5.07 -9.85 6.36
C PRO A 643 3.62 -9.40 6.16
N SER A 644 3.42 -8.21 5.60
CA SER A 644 2.11 -7.66 5.26
C SER A 644 1.42 -8.47 4.14
N PRO A 645 0.10 -8.71 4.23
CA PRO A 645 -0.61 -9.45 3.19
C PRO A 645 -0.37 -8.86 1.80
N MET A 646 -0.20 -9.76 0.82
CA MET A 646 -0.06 -9.45 -0.61
C MET A 646 1.21 -8.66 -1.01
N ALA A 647 2.01 -8.16 -0.06
CA ALA A 647 3.30 -7.56 -0.37
C ALA A 647 4.25 -8.60 -1.03
N THR A 648 5.01 -8.16 -2.03
CA THR A 648 6.00 -9.01 -2.72
C THR A 648 7.02 -9.60 -1.74
N ALA A 649 7.48 -8.82 -0.75
CA ALA A 649 8.40 -9.29 0.28
C ALA A 649 7.77 -10.39 1.17
N THR A 650 6.46 -10.36 1.37
CA THR A 650 5.75 -11.42 2.10
C THR A 650 5.73 -12.72 1.33
N ALA A 651 5.62 -12.67 -0.01
CA ALA A 651 5.79 -13.85 -0.83
C ALA A 651 7.21 -14.41 -0.71
N MET A 652 8.25 -13.56 -0.69
CA MET A 652 9.63 -14.00 -0.42
C MET A 652 9.75 -14.65 0.96
N TYR A 653 9.19 -14.01 2.00
CA TYR A 653 9.20 -14.53 3.36
C TYR A 653 8.51 -15.90 3.47
N HIS A 654 7.35 -16.04 2.82
CA HIS A 654 6.57 -17.27 2.85
C HIS A 654 7.25 -18.41 2.09
N THR A 655 7.75 -18.14 0.90
CA THR A 655 8.14 -19.17 -0.08
C THR A 655 9.64 -19.42 -0.17
N GLY A 656 10.46 -18.48 0.31
CA GLY A 656 11.90 -18.48 0.04
C GLY A 656 12.25 -18.28 -1.44
N LYS A 657 11.35 -17.78 -2.28
CA LYS A 657 11.57 -17.50 -3.71
C LYS A 657 11.43 -16.01 -4.02
N ASN A 658 12.13 -15.53 -5.05
CA ASN A 658 12.07 -14.12 -5.47
C ASN A 658 11.08 -13.90 -6.63
N PRO A 659 9.85 -13.42 -6.38
CA PRO A 659 8.84 -13.17 -7.43
C PRO A 659 9.11 -11.92 -8.29
N LEU A 660 10.20 -11.17 -8.06
CA LEU A 660 10.56 -10.02 -8.91
C LEU A 660 10.99 -10.44 -10.32
N ARG A 661 11.36 -11.70 -10.51
CA ARG A 661 11.73 -12.30 -11.79
C ARG A 661 10.82 -13.48 -12.09
N LYS A 662 10.87 -13.99 -13.32
CA LYS A 662 10.13 -15.19 -13.73
C LYS A 662 10.44 -16.33 -12.77
N ILE A 663 9.40 -17.02 -12.29
CA ILE A 663 9.51 -18.13 -11.35
C ILE A 663 9.54 -19.46 -12.11
N THR A 664 10.53 -20.27 -11.77
CA THR A 664 10.71 -21.68 -12.15
C THR A 664 11.00 -22.48 -10.88
N ARG A 665 10.99 -23.81 -10.95
CA ARG A 665 11.30 -24.64 -9.77
C ARG A 665 12.76 -24.46 -9.32
N GLU A 666 13.66 -24.15 -10.25
CA GLU A 666 15.09 -23.91 -10.08
C GLU A 666 15.43 -22.44 -9.76
N SER A 667 14.42 -21.58 -9.59
CA SER A 667 14.63 -20.16 -9.29
C SER A 667 15.37 -19.94 -7.99
N GLU A 668 16.05 -18.78 -7.90
CA GLU A 668 16.88 -18.40 -6.76
C GLU A 668 16.14 -18.59 -5.41
N SER A 669 16.86 -19.15 -4.44
CA SER A 669 16.39 -19.24 -3.07
C SER A 669 16.80 -17.98 -2.31
N VAL A 670 15.85 -17.40 -1.58
CA VAL A 670 16.00 -16.20 -0.77
C VAL A 670 16.12 -16.63 0.69
N ASP A 671 17.16 -16.19 1.38
CA ASP A 671 17.31 -16.41 2.82
C ASP A 671 16.22 -15.67 3.60
N ILE A 672 15.62 -16.33 4.59
CA ILE A 672 14.46 -15.82 5.34
C ILE A 672 14.69 -15.88 6.85
N VAL A 673 14.36 -14.78 7.52
CA VAL A 673 14.58 -14.62 8.96
C VAL A 673 13.27 -14.90 9.72
N ARG A 674 12.96 -16.19 9.92
CA ARG A 674 11.75 -16.65 10.63
C ARG A 674 11.94 -16.82 12.13
N GLY A 675 13.02 -17.49 12.55
CA GLY A 675 13.21 -17.89 13.95
C GLY A 675 13.45 -16.73 14.91
N ASP A 676 12.83 -16.78 16.09
CA ASP A 676 12.93 -15.73 17.11
C ASP A 676 14.36 -15.45 17.57
N LYS A 677 15.26 -16.45 17.58
CA LYS A 677 16.69 -16.23 17.89
C LYS A 677 17.33 -15.29 16.86
N ARG A 678 17.15 -15.56 15.57
CA ARG A 678 17.74 -14.79 14.47
C ARG A 678 17.09 -13.40 14.32
N ARG A 679 15.76 -13.30 14.47
CA ARG A 679 15.05 -12.01 14.50
C ARG A 679 15.53 -11.11 15.65
N ARG A 680 15.70 -11.69 16.86
CA ARG A 680 16.28 -10.96 18.01
C ARG A 680 17.72 -10.54 17.76
N LEU A 681 18.53 -11.38 17.13
CA LEU A 681 19.90 -11.05 16.74
C LEU A 681 19.95 -9.85 15.78
N HIS A 682 19.13 -9.86 14.73
CA HIS A 682 19.06 -8.75 13.77
C HIS A 682 18.65 -7.44 14.45
N LYS A 683 17.65 -7.50 15.35
CA LYS A 683 17.23 -6.35 16.16
C LYS A 683 18.33 -5.87 17.11
N ALA A 684 19.09 -6.80 17.68
CA ALA A 684 20.22 -6.51 18.56
C ALA A 684 21.34 -5.76 17.82
N PHE A 685 21.62 -6.11 16.56
CA PHE A 685 22.59 -5.39 15.73
C PHE A 685 22.20 -3.91 15.53
N LEU A 686 20.92 -3.61 15.28
CA LEU A 686 20.45 -2.22 15.18
C LEU A 686 20.52 -1.47 16.51
N ARG A 687 20.44 -2.19 17.63
CA ARG A 687 20.59 -1.66 19.00
C ARG A 687 21.93 -2.05 19.61
N TYR A 688 23.02 -1.94 18.85
CA TYR A 688 24.37 -2.33 19.31
C TYR A 688 24.82 -1.59 20.57
N HIS A 689 24.29 -0.38 20.82
CA HIS A 689 24.63 0.43 22.00
C HIS A 689 23.96 -0.05 23.29
N ASP A 690 22.95 -0.90 23.20
CA ASP A 690 22.22 -1.40 24.36
C ASP A 690 22.96 -2.58 25.01
N ALA A 691 23.36 -2.39 26.27
CA ALA A 691 24.11 -3.38 27.03
C ALA A 691 23.39 -4.72 27.22
N THR A 692 22.05 -4.73 27.17
CA THR A 692 21.28 -5.98 27.27
C THR A 692 21.51 -6.92 26.09
N ASN A 693 21.92 -6.38 24.94
CA ASN A 693 22.14 -7.14 23.71
C ASN A 693 23.58 -7.65 23.57
N TRP A 694 24.54 -7.13 24.34
CA TRP A 694 25.96 -7.45 24.18
C TRP A 694 26.32 -8.93 24.34
N PRO A 695 25.71 -9.72 25.26
CA PRO A 695 25.98 -11.16 25.33
C PRO A 695 25.64 -11.88 24.02
N LEU A 696 24.46 -11.60 23.46
CA LEU A 696 24.00 -12.18 22.19
C LEU A 696 24.89 -11.75 21.02
N LEU A 697 25.25 -10.47 20.96
CA LEU A 697 26.14 -9.94 19.92
C LEU A 697 27.55 -10.54 20.02
N ARG A 698 28.05 -10.77 21.24
CA ARG A 698 29.37 -11.37 21.47
C ARG A 698 29.45 -12.82 20.99
N GLU A 699 28.41 -13.61 21.28
CA GLU A 699 28.28 -14.98 20.75
C GLU A 699 28.26 -14.97 19.21
N ALA A 700 27.40 -14.12 18.63
CA ALA A 700 27.26 -14.01 17.17
C ALA A 700 28.56 -13.57 16.49
N LEU A 701 29.22 -12.51 16.97
CA LEU A 701 30.49 -12.02 16.42
C LEU A 701 31.60 -13.07 16.49
N LYS A 702 31.69 -13.85 17.57
CA LYS A 702 32.64 -14.97 17.66
C LYS A 702 32.32 -16.06 16.64
N SER A 703 31.05 -16.43 16.50
CA SER A 703 30.63 -17.45 15.53
C SER A 703 30.88 -17.05 14.07
N MET A 704 30.82 -15.75 13.77
CA MET A 704 31.12 -15.19 12.44
C MET A 704 32.63 -15.00 12.20
N GLY A 705 33.49 -15.35 13.15
CA GLY A 705 34.94 -15.08 13.06
C GLY A 705 35.30 -13.58 13.16
N ARG A 706 34.38 -12.74 13.64
CA ARG A 706 34.53 -11.28 13.76
C ARG A 706 34.79 -10.81 15.19
N ALA A 707 35.63 -11.55 15.91
CA ALA A 707 36.04 -11.18 17.26
C ALA A 707 36.83 -9.85 17.31
N ASP A 708 37.39 -9.41 16.18
CA ASP A 708 38.00 -8.09 15.98
C ASP A 708 37.04 -6.92 16.25
N LEU A 709 35.72 -7.15 16.20
CA LEU A 709 34.71 -6.15 16.54
C LEU A 709 34.38 -6.09 18.04
N ILE A 710 35.09 -6.84 18.89
CA ILE A 710 34.89 -6.86 20.35
C ILE A 710 36.07 -6.15 21.02
N GLY A 711 35.80 -4.99 21.65
CA GLY A 711 36.85 -4.18 22.27
C GLY A 711 36.37 -2.80 22.69
N ASN A 712 37.20 -2.09 23.44
CA ASN A 712 36.82 -0.80 24.04
C ASN A 712 37.16 0.40 23.12
N GLY A 713 37.84 0.17 21.99
CA GLY A 713 38.17 1.21 21.01
C GLY A 713 36.98 1.63 20.13
N LYS A 714 37.10 2.79 19.46
CA LYS A 714 36.03 3.36 18.61
C LYS A 714 35.63 2.47 17.42
N HIS A 715 36.55 1.64 16.92
CA HIS A 715 36.34 0.76 15.74
C HIS A 715 35.62 -0.56 16.08
N HIS A 716 35.68 -1.01 17.33
CA HIS A 716 34.94 -2.19 17.78
C HIS A 716 33.45 -1.90 17.78
N LEU A 717 32.59 -2.90 17.64
CA LEU A 717 31.13 -2.75 17.71
C LEU A 717 30.62 -2.75 19.17
N ILE A 718 31.07 -3.71 19.97
CA ILE A 718 30.69 -3.90 21.39
C ILE A 718 31.92 -3.93 22.30
N PRO A 719 31.80 -3.53 23.59
CA PRO A 719 32.91 -3.58 24.54
C PRO A 719 33.20 -5.00 25.05
N THR A 720 34.37 -5.17 25.66
CA THR A 720 34.77 -6.46 26.28
C THR A 720 34.06 -6.74 27.59
N PHE A 721 33.65 -5.69 28.32
CA PHE A 721 32.97 -5.82 29.61
C PHE A 721 31.44 -5.93 29.46
N GLN A 722 30.78 -6.48 30.48
CA GLN A 722 29.32 -6.52 30.61
C GLN A 722 28.94 -5.79 31.91
N PRO A 723 28.16 -4.70 31.86
CA PRO A 723 27.70 -4.04 33.07
C PRO A 723 26.67 -4.92 33.79
N LEU A 724 26.63 -4.84 35.12
CA LEU A 724 25.60 -5.47 35.94
C LEU A 724 24.25 -4.78 35.67
N VAL A 725 23.52 -5.27 34.67
CA VAL A 725 22.14 -4.86 34.41
C VAL A 725 21.24 -5.74 35.27
N LYS A 726 20.46 -5.15 36.20
CA LYS A 726 19.48 -5.90 37.01
C LYS A 726 18.49 -6.60 36.06
N THR A 727 18.55 -7.93 36.02
CA THR A 727 17.66 -8.78 35.23
C THR A 727 16.35 -9.00 35.98
N GLY A 728 15.22 -8.59 35.37
CA GLY A 728 13.87 -9.03 35.75
C GLY A 728 12.99 -7.98 36.44
N ALA A 729 12.23 -7.21 35.64
CA ALA A 729 10.83 -6.82 35.88
C ALA A 729 10.41 -5.80 34.82
N SER A 730 9.23 -6.00 34.25
CA SER A 730 8.48 -4.96 33.54
C SER A 730 8.15 -3.84 34.54
N THR A 731 8.92 -2.76 34.57
CA THR A 731 8.52 -1.52 35.25
C THR A 731 9.05 -0.29 34.51
N THR A 732 8.09 0.56 34.14
CA THR A 732 8.16 2.03 34.06
C THR A 732 9.54 2.66 34.20
N ALA A 733 10.03 3.26 33.11
CA ALA A 733 11.28 4.00 33.04
C ALA A 733 11.38 5.07 34.14
N ALA A 734 12.23 4.83 35.13
CA ALA A 734 12.69 5.85 36.06
C ALA A 734 13.59 6.86 35.33
N SER A 735 13.36 8.14 35.61
CA SER A 735 13.93 9.30 34.94
C SER A 735 15.44 9.48 35.20
N SER A 736 16.29 8.92 34.33
CA SER A 736 17.67 9.38 34.21
C SER A 736 17.75 10.58 33.27
N LYS A 737 18.34 11.70 33.72
CA LYS A 737 18.59 12.91 32.90
C LYS A 737 19.29 12.53 31.57
N PRO A 738 18.81 13.01 30.41
CA PRO A 738 19.41 12.66 29.13
C PRO A 738 20.82 13.27 29.00
N LYS A 739 21.82 12.43 28.69
CA LYS A 739 23.13 12.88 28.20
C LYS A 739 23.00 13.35 26.74
N LYS A 740 23.74 14.41 26.40
CA LYS A 740 23.80 15.01 25.06
C LYS A 740 24.16 13.93 24.02
N GLY A 741 23.26 13.65 23.08
CA GLY A 741 23.46 12.67 21.99
C GLY A 741 22.61 11.38 22.01
N ASN A 742 21.69 11.21 22.98
CA ASN A 742 20.70 10.12 22.92
C ASN A 742 19.53 10.49 22.00
N ILE A 743 19.25 9.65 21.01
CA ILE A 743 18.16 9.81 20.04
C ILE A 743 16.95 9.02 20.55
N GLN A 744 16.02 9.70 21.23
CA GLN A 744 14.66 9.20 21.31
C GLN A 744 13.94 9.59 20.02
N THR A 745 13.58 8.62 19.19
CA THR A 745 12.68 8.85 18.05
C THR A 745 11.27 9.10 18.61
N GLN A 746 11.01 10.32 19.06
CA GLN A 746 9.65 10.73 19.37
C GLN A 746 8.90 10.88 18.05
N HIS A 747 7.83 10.11 17.90
CA HIS A 747 6.78 10.43 16.95
C HIS A 747 6.22 11.80 17.36
N THR A 748 6.15 12.70 16.41
CA THR A 748 5.56 14.04 16.51
C THR A 748 4.23 14.00 17.28
N GLY A 749 4.13 14.73 18.40
CA GLY A 749 2.83 14.99 19.04
C GLY A 749 2.81 15.22 20.55
N LEU A 750 3.83 14.84 21.33
CA LEU A 750 3.81 15.07 22.77
C LEU A 750 4.60 16.33 23.16
N PRO A 751 4.06 17.22 24.03
CA PRO A 751 4.87 18.29 24.60
C PRO A 751 6.01 17.69 25.44
N PRO A 752 7.11 18.43 25.66
CA PRO A 752 8.12 18.01 26.63
C PRO A 752 7.43 17.72 27.96
N ARG A 753 7.70 16.56 28.56
CA ARG A 753 7.23 16.26 29.93
C ARG A 753 7.58 17.45 30.81
N ASP A 754 6.57 17.98 31.49
CA ASP A 754 6.69 19.09 32.41
C ASP A 754 7.61 18.65 33.57
N ASN A 755 8.89 19.00 33.47
CA ASN A 755 9.85 18.76 34.53
C ASN A 755 9.63 19.85 35.57
N GLY A 756 8.74 19.59 36.53
CA GLY A 756 8.35 20.48 37.63
C GLY A 756 9.45 21.46 38.03
N GLY A 757 9.38 22.65 37.46
CA GLY A 757 10.26 23.78 37.77
C GLY A 757 9.61 24.60 38.86
N LYS A 758 10.17 24.51 40.08
CA LYS A 758 9.78 25.32 41.23
C LYS A 758 9.72 26.80 40.86
N GLY A 759 8.65 27.46 41.28
CA GLY A 759 8.41 28.89 41.08
C GLY A 759 9.56 29.76 41.57
N PHE A 760 9.93 30.74 40.75
CA PHE A 760 10.80 31.84 41.13
C PHE A 760 10.08 32.71 42.18
N LYS A 761 10.57 32.69 43.43
CA LYS A 761 10.29 33.73 44.42
C LYS A 761 11.19 34.94 44.14
N GLY A 762 10.60 36.12 44.21
CA GLY A 762 11.26 37.39 43.93
C GLY A 762 12.39 37.76 44.89
N GLY A 763 13.27 38.62 44.40
CA GLY A 763 14.30 39.30 45.16
C GLY A 763 14.45 40.74 44.65
N LYS A 764 14.23 41.69 45.55
CA LYS A 764 14.25 43.14 45.36
C LYS A 764 15.61 43.68 44.89
N THR A 765 15.51 44.72 44.06
CA THR A 765 16.38 45.88 43.84
C THR A 765 17.69 46.03 44.63
N ARG A 766 18.74 46.49 43.92
CA ARG A 766 19.58 47.62 44.37
C ARG A 766 20.35 48.26 43.19
N LYS A 767 20.06 49.56 43.02
CA LYS A 767 20.69 50.63 42.23
C LYS A 767 20.77 50.47 40.71
#